data_AF-A0A7L8AGM6-F1
#
_entry.id   AF-A0A7L8AGM6-F1
#
_cell.length_a   1.000
_cell.length_b   1.000
_cell.length_c   1.000
_cell.angle_alpha   90.00
_cell.angle_beta   90.00
_cell.angle_gamma   90.00
#
_symmetry.space_group_name_H-M   'P 1'
#
loop_
_entity.id
_entity.type
_entity.pdbx_description
1 polymer ?
#
loop_
_entity_poly.entity_id
_entity_poly.type
_entity_poly.pdbx_seq_one_letter_code
_entity_poly.pdbx_strand_id
1 'polypeptide(L)'
;MFNKPINNIVKEHFKIMRKTAKQKAEKDFKVNILEKIDGLDDFQKLKLCVAEDDKIRLLKNEDKHPYYINNSDDWLLTQFANRYFLLNVDETEEFIQSVYLGDYGSLIFKEIDRLIKKIPKLTYEDFIAGVQCEYLETFEFYYNIEKEDYYEISKWQMNVLLDIVQYDVLNVIRDYQKYCKTIDNPINFITNELSILEEEVIETITDATALKQILSKLYIFKNNDISKYDNDLLLENYPLFFNDENNYRKLNPENLKEPLNNISNDVKNIISNELTLFYVLDTVLKWMKSIIKGKSLLEPFEYIDLKKKIDEVKGETENEYQKEIEELNDFCFNNEAITSEQKKEYLRAKFEDEIDAYNKIKDKRIFFFLRDENENLLLENLRFSYIINDSLDEVLDELKKAYRILNVSWEISSIFFELFDSKTMYYKKDSGSHLMIHSLMNDMVLDKDDYNELHSSMDNFFERLQNDSVPLDIHFVNHRNIYIRLFEKCISRLQEVLDNAEPSNKVLYIQTRLKELRQRELRFRTISERNEEFEDKEDKYPNLFKEFLSIEAEFIKETVQISPITFLPNQTKSISLVVEETDSFKTFVNQEKQDYILKILEDLAITKDGVYNLGDRSKGTIRGVIEALREEHIIPKLSLKKLCDMVANQINLVLKSKLDWSTTSDNYKKKAKQYIKDNPFH
;
A
#
# COMPACT_ATOMS: atom_id res chain seq x y z
N MET A 1 16.03 39.27 11.77
CA MET A 1 16.86 38.10 11.37
C MET A 1 16.16 37.31 10.25
N PHE A 2 15.54 37.98 9.25
CA PHE A 2 14.40 37.43 8.46
C PHE A 2 14.69 37.04 6.99
N ASN A 3 15.95 36.95 6.52
CA ASN A 3 16.23 36.80 5.07
C ASN A 3 16.86 35.45 4.65
N LYS A 4 16.89 34.43 5.51
CA LYS A 4 17.48 33.12 5.17
C LYS A 4 16.37 32.09 4.87
N PRO A 5 16.47 31.31 3.77
CA PRO A 5 15.58 30.17 3.50
C PRO A 5 15.47 29.22 4.69
N ILE A 6 14.30 28.64 4.94
CA ILE A 6 14.07 27.71 6.05
C ILE A 6 15.08 26.55 6.08
N ASN A 7 15.40 25.97 4.91
CA ASN A 7 16.41 24.91 4.79
C ASN A 7 17.79 25.35 5.31
N ASN A 8 18.19 26.60 5.10
CA ASN A 8 19.47 27.13 5.57
C ASN A 8 19.49 27.38 7.09
N ILE A 9 18.32 27.57 7.71
CA ILE A 9 18.23 27.80 9.15
C ILE A 9 18.48 26.49 9.91
N VAL A 10 17.87 25.40 9.46
CA VAL A 10 18.00 24.08 10.11
C VAL A 10 19.21 23.28 9.60
N LYS A 11 19.95 23.77 8.60
CA LYS A 11 21.02 23.02 7.90
C LYS A 11 22.10 22.45 8.81
N GLU A 12 22.58 23.22 9.79
CA GLU A 12 23.63 22.74 10.69
C GLU A 12 23.10 21.67 11.66
N HIS A 13 21.87 21.85 12.16
CA HIS A 13 21.18 20.84 12.97
C HIS A 13 20.96 19.54 12.15
N PHE A 14 20.46 19.67 10.92
CA PHE A 14 20.31 18.57 9.97
C PHE A 14 21.61 17.79 9.76
N LYS A 15 22.75 18.46 9.55
CA LYS A 15 24.05 17.78 9.38
C LYS A 15 24.43 16.96 10.61
N ILE A 16 24.14 17.47 11.81
CA ILE A 16 24.40 16.75 13.07
C ILE A 16 23.52 15.50 13.13
N MET A 17 22.20 15.64 12.93
CA MET A 17 21.26 14.52 12.94
C MET A 17 21.62 13.45 11.90
N ARG A 18 21.89 13.85 10.65
CA ARG A 18 22.29 12.96 9.55
C ARG A 18 23.56 12.19 9.89
N LYS A 19 24.55 12.86 10.51
CA LYS A 19 25.79 12.23 10.97
C LYS A 19 25.55 11.25 12.11
N THR A 20 24.72 11.61 13.08
CA THR A 20 24.35 10.73 14.20
C THR A 20 23.69 9.45 13.71
N ALA A 21 22.69 9.57 12.82
CA ALA A 21 22.00 8.43 12.21
C ALA A 21 22.98 7.50 11.49
N LYS A 22 23.86 8.07 10.67
CA LYS A 22 24.89 7.32 9.93
C LYS A 22 25.86 6.59 10.86
N GLN A 23 26.36 7.26 11.90
CA GLN A 23 27.27 6.65 12.87
C GLN A 23 26.61 5.51 13.65
N LYS A 24 25.32 5.66 13.99
CA LYS A 24 24.52 4.59 14.61
C LYS A 24 24.41 3.39 13.66
N ALA A 25 24.08 3.63 12.39
CA ALA A 25 23.96 2.58 11.37
C ALA A 25 25.27 1.82 11.16
N GLU A 26 26.40 2.53 11.04
CA GLU A 26 27.73 1.92 10.89
C GLU A 26 28.14 1.09 12.12
N LYS A 27 27.84 1.60 13.33
CA LYS A 27 28.13 0.89 14.58
C LYS A 27 27.28 -0.38 14.70
N ASP A 28 25.98 -0.27 14.50
CA ASP A 28 25.06 -1.39 14.64
C ASP A 28 25.29 -2.42 13.53
N PHE A 29 25.65 -2.01 12.33
CA PHE A 29 26.10 -2.94 11.27
C PHE A 29 27.33 -3.72 11.66
N LYS A 30 28.32 -3.07 12.28
CA LYS A 30 29.49 -3.80 12.77
C LYS A 30 29.11 -4.86 13.81
N VAL A 31 28.31 -4.49 14.81
CA VAL A 31 27.98 -5.35 15.95
C VAL A 31 26.96 -6.44 15.59
N ASN A 32 25.91 -6.09 14.84
CA ASN A 32 24.79 -6.98 14.55
C ASN A 32 25.02 -7.86 13.32
N ILE A 33 25.85 -7.41 12.37
CA ILE A 33 26.19 -8.16 11.17
C ILE A 33 27.64 -8.63 11.22
N LEU A 34 28.62 -7.73 11.05
CA LEU A 34 30.02 -8.12 10.77
C LEU A 34 30.62 -9.02 11.84
N GLU A 35 30.39 -8.73 13.13
CA GLU A 35 30.89 -9.52 14.25
C GLU A 35 30.17 -10.87 14.40
N LYS A 36 28.91 -11.00 13.95
CA LYS A 36 28.14 -12.25 14.03
C LYS A 36 28.37 -13.19 12.86
N ILE A 37 28.71 -12.63 11.69
CA ILE A 37 28.99 -13.42 10.48
C ILE A 37 30.44 -13.90 10.42
N ASP A 38 31.31 -13.42 11.32
CA ASP A 38 32.71 -13.84 11.38
C ASP A 38 32.81 -15.34 11.71
N GLY A 39 33.64 -16.05 10.96
CA GLY A 39 33.80 -17.50 11.09
C GLY A 39 32.67 -18.38 10.50
N LEU A 40 31.54 -17.82 10.03
CA LEU A 40 30.48 -18.59 9.36
C LEU A 40 30.84 -18.91 7.90
N ASP A 41 30.25 -19.97 7.34
CA ASP A 41 30.27 -20.21 5.88
C ASP A 41 29.36 -19.22 5.13
N ASP A 42 29.54 -19.10 3.81
CA ASP A 42 28.84 -18.07 3.04
C ASP A 42 27.30 -18.23 3.02
N PHE A 43 26.77 -19.45 3.15
CA PHE A 43 25.33 -19.69 3.25
C PHE A 43 24.77 -19.16 4.57
N GLN A 44 25.41 -19.51 5.69
CA GLN A 44 25.00 -19.04 7.02
C GLN A 44 25.16 -17.52 7.17
N LYS A 45 26.21 -16.93 6.55
CA LYS A 45 26.34 -15.46 6.48
C LYS A 45 25.16 -14.83 5.78
N LEU A 46 24.80 -15.34 4.60
CA LEU A 46 23.69 -14.79 3.82
C LEU A 46 22.36 -14.94 4.56
N LYS A 47 22.12 -16.11 5.17
CA LYS A 47 20.92 -16.38 5.98
C LYS A 47 20.74 -15.36 7.10
N LEU A 48 21.81 -15.03 7.82
CA LEU A 48 21.78 -14.03 8.88
C LEU A 48 21.50 -12.63 8.31
N CYS A 49 22.17 -12.25 7.23
CA CYS A 49 21.98 -10.94 6.60
C CYS A 49 20.56 -10.75 6.05
N VAL A 50 20.00 -11.75 5.36
CA VAL A 50 18.63 -11.71 4.83
C VAL A 50 17.61 -11.60 5.97
N ALA A 51 17.77 -12.39 7.03
CA ALA A 51 16.87 -12.30 8.19
C ALA A 51 16.90 -10.92 8.87
N GLU A 52 18.07 -10.29 8.97
CA GLU A 52 18.17 -8.93 9.49
C GLU A 52 17.59 -7.89 8.49
N ASP A 53 17.76 -8.08 7.19
CA ASP A 53 17.14 -7.22 6.16
C ASP A 53 15.61 -7.29 6.22
N ASP A 54 15.03 -8.49 6.37
CA ASP A 54 13.60 -8.70 6.55
C ASP A 54 13.06 -7.97 7.79
N LYS A 55 13.79 -8.06 8.90
CA LYS A 55 13.46 -7.32 10.12
C LYS A 55 13.54 -5.81 9.90
N ILE A 56 14.53 -5.30 9.18
CA ILE A 56 14.63 -3.87 8.86
C ILE A 56 13.51 -3.43 7.92
N ARG A 57 13.13 -4.28 6.94
CA ARG A 57 11.99 -4.04 6.05
C ARG A 57 10.68 -3.91 6.83
N LEU A 58 10.44 -4.79 7.81
CA LEU A 58 9.28 -4.68 8.71
C LEU A 58 9.29 -3.37 9.51
N LEU A 59 10.44 -3.00 10.10
CA LEU A 59 10.57 -1.74 10.85
C LEU A 59 10.34 -0.50 9.97
N LYS A 60 10.81 -0.51 8.71
CA LYS A 60 10.53 0.55 7.74
C LYS A 60 9.05 0.66 7.41
N ASN A 61 8.37 -0.48 7.27
CA ASN A 61 6.93 -0.52 6.99
C ASN A 61 6.10 0.02 8.18
N GLU A 62 6.57 -0.15 9.41
CA GLU A 62 5.92 0.37 10.62
C GLU A 62 6.23 1.85 10.89
N ASP A 63 7.33 2.38 10.35
CA ASP A 63 7.79 3.76 10.57
C ASP A 63 6.72 4.80 10.17
N LYS A 64 6.58 5.86 10.98
CA LYS A 64 5.58 6.93 10.79
C LYS A 64 6.04 8.03 9.83
N HIS A 65 7.33 8.05 9.50
CA HIS A 65 8.03 9.09 8.74
C HIS A 65 8.82 8.47 7.56
N PRO A 66 8.16 7.72 6.65
CA PRO A 66 8.85 7.05 5.53
C PRO A 66 9.55 8.02 4.57
N TYR A 67 9.11 9.28 4.51
CA TYR A 67 9.77 10.35 3.76
C TYR A 67 11.17 10.73 4.28
N TYR A 68 11.61 10.17 5.41
CA TYR A 68 12.99 10.26 5.89
C TYR A 68 13.84 9.02 5.56
N ILE A 69 13.28 7.99 4.93
CA ILE A 69 13.95 6.72 4.64
C ILE A 69 14.40 6.72 3.16
N ASN A 70 15.63 6.29 2.86
CA ASN A 70 16.12 6.08 1.49
C ASN A 70 16.02 7.30 0.53
N ASN A 71 16.02 8.52 1.04
CA ASN A 71 15.92 9.75 0.24
C ASN A 71 17.25 10.51 0.16
N SER A 72 17.35 11.44 -0.80
CA SER A 72 18.51 12.32 -0.93
C SER A 72 18.61 13.33 0.22
N ASP A 73 19.82 13.78 0.57
CA ASP A 73 20.00 14.77 1.65
C ASP A 73 19.19 16.06 1.42
N ASP A 74 19.00 16.48 0.16
CA ASP A 74 18.17 17.63 -0.19
C ASP A 74 16.68 17.39 0.10
N TRP A 75 16.17 16.19 -0.19
CA TRP A 75 14.81 15.79 0.15
C TRP A 75 14.61 15.76 1.66
N LEU A 76 15.51 15.07 2.37
CA LEU A 76 15.48 14.93 3.83
C LEU A 76 15.49 16.30 4.52
N LEU A 77 16.37 17.20 4.09
CA LEU A 77 16.48 18.56 4.63
C LEU A 77 15.20 19.36 4.39
N THR A 78 14.61 19.22 3.19
CA THR A 78 13.40 19.94 2.78
C THR A 78 12.19 19.49 3.59
N GLN A 79 11.96 18.19 3.73
CA GLN A 79 10.88 17.64 4.55
C GLN A 79 11.06 18.02 6.03
N PHE A 80 12.27 17.88 6.58
CA PHE A 80 12.54 18.25 7.96
C PHE A 80 12.28 19.75 8.21
N ALA A 81 12.77 20.62 7.33
CA ALA A 81 12.52 22.05 7.43
C ALA A 81 11.02 22.38 7.37
N ASN A 82 10.29 21.80 6.41
CA ASN A 82 8.85 22.04 6.27
C ASN A 82 8.10 21.72 7.55
N ARG A 83 8.34 20.52 8.10
CA ARG A 83 7.65 20.02 9.27
C ARG A 83 8.04 20.80 10.53
N TYR A 84 9.34 21.07 10.71
CA TYR A 84 9.83 21.85 11.84
C TYR A 84 9.19 23.24 11.89
N PHE A 85 9.14 23.97 10.77
CA PHE A 85 8.55 25.31 10.75
C PHE A 85 7.02 25.28 10.78
N LEU A 86 6.37 24.45 9.98
CA LEU A 86 4.91 24.48 9.84
C LEU A 86 4.16 23.77 10.98
N LEU A 87 4.68 22.65 11.47
CA LEU A 87 4.04 21.89 12.55
C LEU A 87 4.52 22.32 13.92
N ASN A 88 5.66 23.04 14.00
CA ASN A 88 6.31 23.42 15.25
C ASN A 88 6.59 22.21 16.15
N VAL A 89 6.93 21.07 15.53
CA VAL A 89 7.29 19.82 16.20
C VAL A 89 8.77 19.57 15.96
N ASP A 90 9.50 19.26 17.04
CA ASP A 90 10.87 18.78 16.93
C ASP A 90 10.88 17.27 16.67
N GLU A 91 11.00 16.89 15.40
CA GLU A 91 11.08 15.50 14.94
C GLU A 91 12.53 14.98 14.89
N THR A 92 13.43 15.52 15.72
CA THR A 92 14.86 15.17 15.66
C THR A 92 15.11 13.67 15.87
N GLU A 93 14.46 13.06 16.87
CA GLU A 93 14.66 11.65 17.19
C GLU A 93 14.04 10.74 16.12
N GLU A 94 12.84 11.08 15.66
CA GLU A 94 12.16 10.39 14.57
C GLU A 94 12.98 10.46 13.28
N PHE A 95 13.49 11.63 12.93
CA PHE A 95 14.38 11.81 11.78
C PHE A 95 15.62 10.93 11.89
N ILE A 96 16.32 10.95 13.04
CA ILE A 96 17.52 10.13 13.26
C ILE A 96 17.19 8.65 13.10
N GLN A 97 16.07 8.20 13.66
CA GLN A 97 15.64 6.81 13.61
C GLN A 97 15.29 6.36 12.19
N SER A 98 14.49 7.12 11.44
CA SER A 98 14.09 6.76 10.07
C SER A 98 15.28 6.79 9.11
N VAL A 99 16.16 7.79 9.20
CA VAL A 99 17.40 7.84 8.41
C VAL A 99 18.32 6.67 8.77
N TYR A 100 18.42 6.33 10.07
CA TYR A 100 19.17 5.15 10.53
C TYR A 100 18.65 3.87 9.85
N LEU A 101 17.33 3.66 9.78
CA LEU A 101 16.74 2.48 9.12
C LEU A 101 17.12 2.41 7.63
N GLY A 102 17.12 3.57 6.94
CA GLY A 102 17.56 3.67 5.54
C GLY A 102 19.03 3.28 5.37
N ASP A 103 19.92 3.95 6.11
CA ASP A 103 21.37 3.71 6.02
C ASP A 103 21.77 2.31 6.45
N TYR A 104 21.21 1.81 7.56
CA TYR A 104 21.51 0.48 8.08
C TYR A 104 21.05 -0.60 7.10
N GLY A 105 19.83 -0.49 6.58
CA GLY A 105 19.35 -1.36 5.52
C GLY A 105 20.24 -1.33 4.26
N SER A 106 20.74 -0.15 3.86
CA SER A 106 21.67 -0.05 2.73
C SER A 106 23.00 -0.78 2.98
N LEU A 107 23.51 -0.78 4.22
CA LEU A 107 24.71 -1.53 4.59
C LEU A 107 24.47 -3.05 4.54
N ILE A 108 23.34 -3.51 5.08
CA ILE A 108 22.93 -4.92 5.02
C ILE A 108 22.80 -5.36 3.56
N PHE A 109 22.08 -4.60 2.74
CA PHE A 109 21.88 -4.89 1.32
C PHE A 109 23.21 -5.00 0.55
N LYS A 110 24.17 -4.11 0.81
CA LYS A 110 25.51 -4.18 0.19
C LYS A 110 26.26 -5.45 0.58
N GLU A 111 26.11 -5.89 1.83
CA GLU A 111 26.72 -7.13 2.31
C GLU A 111 26.05 -8.36 1.70
N ILE A 112 24.72 -8.33 1.56
CA ILE A 112 23.95 -9.33 0.81
C ILE A 112 24.46 -9.41 -0.64
N ASP A 113 24.54 -8.28 -1.36
CA ASP A 113 25.05 -8.24 -2.74
C ASP A 113 26.48 -8.79 -2.86
N ARG A 114 27.33 -8.53 -1.86
CA ARG A 114 28.69 -9.09 -1.79
C ARG A 114 28.68 -10.61 -1.60
N LEU A 115 27.79 -11.13 -0.75
CA LEU A 115 27.68 -12.56 -0.46
C LEU A 115 27.05 -13.33 -1.63
N ILE A 116 26.04 -12.75 -2.29
CA ILE A 116 25.37 -13.34 -3.46
C ILE A 116 26.38 -13.69 -4.56
N LYS A 117 27.36 -12.83 -4.80
CA LYS A 117 28.42 -13.05 -5.80
C LYS A 117 29.30 -14.27 -5.54
N LYS A 118 29.21 -14.88 -4.35
CA LYS A 118 29.94 -16.09 -3.99
C LYS A 118 29.12 -17.37 -4.11
N ILE A 119 27.81 -17.24 -4.28
CA ILE A 119 26.91 -18.39 -4.40
C ILE A 119 27.31 -19.14 -5.68
N PRO A 120 27.42 -20.48 -5.65
CA PRO A 120 27.66 -21.25 -6.86
C PRO A 120 26.56 -21.00 -7.90
N LYS A 121 26.92 -20.91 -9.18
CA LYS A 121 25.92 -20.82 -10.25
C LYS A 121 25.19 -22.17 -10.33
N LEU A 122 23.87 -22.13 -10.48
CA LEU A 122 23.03 -23.28 -10.77
C LEU A 122 22.39 -23.07 -12.14
N THR A 123 22.59 -23.98 -13.09
CA THR A 123 21.84 -23.97 -14.36
C THR A 123 20.63 -24.88 -14.28
N TYR A 124 19.71 -24.75 -15.24
CA TYR A 124 18.60 -25.68 -15.36
C TYR A 124 19.08 -27.13 -15.57
N GLU A 125 20.16 -27.38 -16.34
CA GLU A 125 20.70 -28.74 -16.49
C GLU A 125 21.26 -29.31 -15.19
N ASP A 126 21.96 -28.49 -14.39
CA ASP A 126 22.44 -28.90 -13.08
C ASP A 126 21.26 -29.29 -12.17
N PHE A 127 20.22 -28.45 -12.15
CA PHE A 127 19.00 -28.72 -11.39
C PHE A 127 18.35 -30.04 -11.81
N ILE A 128 18.14 -30.26 -13.12
CA ILE A 128 17.56 -31.51 -13.67
C ILE A 128 18.43 -32.73 -13.39
N ALA A 129 19.76 -32.57 -13.33
CA ALA A 129 20.69 -33.62 -12.94
C ALA A 129 20.66 -33.96 -11.44
N GLY A 130 19.86 -33.24 -10.64
CA GLY A 130 19.69 -33.48 -9.21
C GLY A 130 20.70 -32.74 -8.33
N VAL A 131 21.37 -31.70 -8.84
CA VAL A 131 22.26 -30.86 -8.04
C VAL A 131 21.43 -30.08 -7.03
N GLN A 132 21.58 -30.40 -5.75
CA GLN A 132 20.90 -29.69 -4.67
C GLN A 132 21.49 -28.30 -4.46
N CYS A 133 20.61 -27.31 -4.28
CA CYS A 133 20.99 -25.94 -4.01
C CYS A 133 20.22 -25.42 -2.79
N GLU A 134 20.87 -25.45 -1.62
CA GLU A 134 20.31 -24.97 -0.35
C GLU A 134 19.86 -23.49 -0.42
N TYR A 135 20.47 -22.70 -1.31
CA TYR A 135 20.10 -21.30 -1.54
C TYR A 135 18.74 -21.17 -2.23
N LEU A 136 18.46 -21.99 -3.26
CA LEU A 136 17.18 -21.99 -3.96
C LEU A 136 16.04 -22.44 -3.03
N GLU A 137 16.31 -23.43 -2.17
CA GLU A 137 15.34 -23.98 -1.24
C GLU A 137 15.02 -23.04 -0.07
N THR A 138 15.96 -22.15 0.28
CA THR A 138 15.87 -21.29 1.48
C THR A 138 15.43 -19.86 1.18
N PHE A 139 15.89 -19.26 0.08
CA PHE A 139 15.72 -17.82 -0.17
C PHE A 139 14.63 -17.53 -1.21
N GLU A 140 13.99 -16.35 -1.10
CA GLU A 140 12.96 -15.94 -2.04
C GLU A 140 13.49 -15.53 -3.42
N PHE A 141 14.74 -15.09 -3.47
CA PHE A 141 15.36 -14.54 -4.67
C PHE A 141 16.27 -15.57 -5.34
N TYR A 142 16.32 -15.50 -6.68
CA TYR A 142 17.16 -16.32 -7.54
C TYR A 142 18.62 -15.86 -7.48
N TYR A 143 19.27 -16.09 -6.35
CA TYR A 143 20.64 -15.61 -6.18
C TYR A 143 21.61 -16.45 -7.03
N ASN A 144 22.25 -15.79 -8.01
CA ASN A 144 23.23 -16.37 -8.93
C ASN A 144 22.71 -17.51 -9.84
N ILE A 145 21.41 -17.50 -10.14
CA ILE A 145 20.77 -18.28 -11.20
C ILE A 145 20.48 -17.29 -12.34
N GLU A 146 20.77 -17.64 -13.60
CA GLU A 146 20.37 -16.76 -14.71
C GLU A 146 18.84 -16.67 -14.76
N LYS A 147 18.34 -15.54 -15.27
CA LYS A 147 16.90 -15.29 -15.30
C LYS A 147 16.16 -16.38 -16.08
N GLU A 148 16.72 -16.82 -17.21
CA GLU A 148 16.20 -17.90 -18.05
C GLU A 148 16.16 -19.23 -17.29
N ASP A 149 17.29 -19.65 -16.71
CA ASP A 149 17.40 -20.89 -15.90
C ASP A 149 16.38 -20.90 -14.75
N TYR A 150 16.25 -19.77 -14.03
CA TYR A 150 15.30 -19.66 -12.92
C TYR A 150 13.85 -19.87 -13.36
N TYR A 151 13.47 -19.32 -14.50
CA TYR A 151 12.12 -19.53 -15.04
C TYR A 151 11.91 -20.96 -15.50
N GLU A 152 12.91 -21.61 -16.10
CA GLU A 152 12.83 -23.02 -16.48
C GLU A 152 12.68 -23.93 -15.25
N ILE A 153 13.45 -23.68 -14.19
CA ILE A 153 13.33 -24.39 -12.91
C ILE A 153 11.94 -24.18 -12.31
N SER A 154 11.49 -22.93 -12.17
CA SER A 154 10.19 -22.61 -11.58
C SER A 154 9.04 -23.23 -12.36
N LYS A 155 9.12 -23.19 -13.70
CA LYS A 155 8.16 -23.82 -14.60
C LYS A 155 8.14 -25.34 -14.44
N TRP A 156 9.32 -25.97 -14.36
CA TRP A 156 9.43 -27.41 -14.10
C TRP A 156 8.78 -27.78 -12.76
N GLN A 157 9.10 -27.05 -11.68
CA GLN A 157 8.57 -27.30 -10.34
C GLN A 157 7.04 -27.22 -10.32
N MET A 158 6.48 -26.16 -10.92
CA MET A 158 5.04 -25.97 -11.02
C MET A 158 4.37 -27.07 -11.85
N ASN A 159 4.90 -27.38 -13.04
CA ASN A 159 4.29 -28.38 -13.92
C ASN A 159 4.34 -29.79 -13.30
N VAL A 160 5.47 -30.17 -12.70
CA VAL A 160 5.60 -31.47 -12.04
C VAL A 160 4.66 -31.59 -10.83
N LEU A 161 4.53 -30.53 -10.02
CA LEU A 161 3.56 -30.50 -8.93
C LEU A 161 2.15 -30.77 -9.47
N LEU A 162 1.73 -30.02 -10.48
CA LEU A 162 0.40 -30.15 -11.07
C LEU A 162 0.20 -31.53 -11.70
N ASP A 163 1.22 -32.11 -12.34
CA ASP A 163 1.16 -33.46 -12.92
C ASP A 163 0.96 -34.55 -11.86
N ILE A 164 1.71 -34.49 -10.75
CA ILE A 164 1.57 -35.42 -9.62
C ILE A 164 0.19 -35.30 -9.00
N VAL A 165 -0.24 -34.07 -8.68
CA VAL A 165 -1.54 -33.81 -8.06
C VAL A 165 -2.67 -34.29 -8.96
N GLN A 166 -2.61 -33.96 -10.25
CA GLN A 166 -3.62 -34.36 -11.22
C GLN A 166 -3.71 -35.88 -11.36
N TYR A 167 -2.56 -36.56 -11.42
CA TYR A 167 -2.49 -38.01 -11.52
C TYR A 167 -3.15 -38.69 -10.30
N ASP A 168 -2.79 -38.25 -9.10
CA ASP A 168 -3.36 -38.80 -7.88
C ASP A 168 -4.85 -38.51 -7.73
N VAL A 169 -5.28 -37.27 -7.94
CA VAL A 169 -6.70 -36.89 -7.84
C VAL A 169 -7.55 -37.71 -8.79
N LEU A 170 -7.10 -37.96 -10.03
CA LEU A 170 -7.81 -38.83 -10.98
C LEU A 170 -7.98 -40.25 -10.43
N ASN A 171 -6.92 -40.85 -9.91
CA ASN A 171 -6.95 -42.21 -9.39
C ASN A 171 -7.80 -42.31 -8.12
N VAL A 172 -7.61 -41.37 -7.20
CA VAL A 172 -8.34 -41.28 -5.94
C VAL A 172 -9.83 -41.12 -6.21
N ILE A 173 -10.24 -40.10 -6.97
CA ILE A 173 -11.67 -39.88 -7.25
C ILE A 173 -12.28 -41.10 -7.96
N ARG A 174 -11.56 -41.71 -8.91
CA ARG A 174 -12.02 -42.94 -9.57
C ARG A 174 -12.27 -44.08 -8.58
N ASP A 175 -11.39 -44.25 -7.60
CA ASP A 175 -11.52 -45.28 -6.57
C ASP A 175 -12.68 -44.99 -5.61
N TYR A 176 -12.86 -43.73 -5.20
CA TYR A 176 -14.04 -43.30 -4.44
C TYR A 176 -15.32 -43.58 -5.23
N GLN A 177 -15.41 -43.15 -6.49
CA GLN A 177 -16.58 -43.39 -7.34
C GLN A 177 -16.87 -44.88 -7.55
N LYS A 178 -15.84 -45.70 -7.69
CA LYS A 178 -15.97 -47.15 -7.80
C LYS A 178 -16.50 -47.77 -6.51
N TYR A 179 -16.00 -47.33 -5.35
CA TYR A 179 -16.48 -47.80 -4.05
C TYR A 179 -17.91 -47.35 -3.78
N CYS A 180 -18.25 -46.10 -4.08
CA CYS A 180 -19.59 -45.54 -3.94
C CYS A 180 -20.64 -46.31 -4.75
N LYS A 181 -20.27 -46.93 -5.87
CA LYS A 181 -21.17 -47.83 -6.64
C LYS A 181 -21.50 -49.14 -5.93
N THR A 182 -20.76 -49.51 -4.89
CA THR A 182 -20.90 -50.80 -4.17
C THR A 182 -21.62 -50.68 -2.83
N ILE A 183 -21.97 -49.46 -2.39
CA ILE A 183 -22.55 -49.20 -1.08
C ILE A 183 -23.94 -48.56 -1.20
N ASP A 184 -24.80 -48.81 -0.21
CA ASP A 184 -26.20 -48.36 -0.23
C ASP A 184 -26.37 -46.84 -0.03
N ASN A 185 -25.47 -46.21 0.75
CA ASN A 185 -25.54 -44.78 1.05
C ASN A 185 -24.21 -44.07 0.75
N PRO A 186 -23.90 -43.83 -0.54
CA PRO A 186 -22.64 -43.23 -0.95
C PRO A 186 -22.51 -41.76 -0.53
N ILE A 187 -23.61 -41.02 -0.41
CA ILE A 187 -23.57 -39.63 0.05
C ILE A 187 -23.12 -39.56 1.51
N ASN A 188 -23.67 -40.41 2.40
CA ASN A 188 -23.25 -40.45 3.80
C ASN A 188 -21.78 -40.84 3.95
N PHE A 189 -21.27 -41.73 3.09
CA PHE A 189 -19.84 -42.03 3.04
C PHE A 189 -19.01 -40.79 2.66
N ILE A 190 -19.37 -40.08 1.58
CA ILE A 190 -18.68 -38.83 1.20
C ILE A 190 -18.76 -37.77 2.31
N THR A 191 -19.91 -37.64 2.99
CA THR A 191 -20.08 -36.72 4.12
C THR A 191 -19.16 -37.06 5.29
N ASN A 192 -18.98 -38.33 5.62
CA ASN A 192 -18.05 -38.75 6.68
C ASN A 192 -16.59 -38.46 6.31
N GLU A 193 -16.21 -38.74 5.06
CA GLU A 193 -14.86 -38.46 4.55
C GLU A 193 -14.56 -36.94 4.56
N LEU A 194 -15.55 -36.14 4.14
CA LEU A 194 -15.50 -34.68 4.20
C LEU A 194 -15.35 -34.17 5.64
N SER A 195 -16.11 -34.72 6.58
CA SER A 195 -16.04 -34.35 8.00
C SER A 195 -14.66 -34.62 8.62
N ILE A 196 -13.98 -35.71 8.23
CA ILE A 196 -12.60 -35.95 8.68
C ILE A 196 -11.67 -34.81 8.22
N LEU A 197 -11.75 -34.42 6.95
CA LEU A 197 -10.89 -33.36 6.39
C LEU A 197 -11.24 -31.95 6.90
N GLU A 198 -12.49 -31.68 7.27
CA GLU A 198 -12.91 -30.35 7.76
C GLU A 198 -12.85 -30.19 9.27
N GLU A 199 -13.13 -31.24 10.05
CA GLU A 199 -13.30 -31.16 11.50
C GLU A 199 -12.12 -31.74 12.28
N GLU A 200 -11.42 -32.74 11.73
CA GLU A 200 -10.30 -33.38 12.42
C GLU A 200 -8.94 -32.87 11.95
N VAL A 201 -8.80 -32.57 10.65
CA VAL A 201 -7.58 -31.99 10.09
C VAL A 201 -7.58 -30.47 10.37
N ILE A 202 -7.05 -30.07 11.52
CA ILE A 202 -7.02 -28.69 12.00
C ILE A 202 -5.59 -28.11 12.09
N GLU A 203 -5.43 -26.80 11.83
CA GLU A 203 -4.14 -26.08 11.78
C GLU A 203 -3.24 -26.28 13.01
N THR A 204 -3.82 -26.56 14.18
CA THR A 204 -3.09 -26.63 15.46
C THR A 204 -2.35 -27.96 15.72
N ILE A 205 -2.42 -28.93 14.79
CA ILE A 205 -1.73 -30.21 14.95
C ILE A 205 -0.22 -30.01 14.84
N THR A 206 0.50 -30.42 15.88
CA THR A 206 1.97 -30.31 15.98
C THR A 206 2.66 -31.67 16.15
N ASP A 207 1.90 -32.77 16.20
CA ASP A 207 2.40 -34.13 16.34
C ASP A 207 2.10 -34.96 15.08
N ALA A 208 3.15 -35.52 14.47
CA ALA A 208 3.05 -36.28 13.24
C ALA A 208 2.26 -37.59 13.42
N THR A 209 2.33 -38.19 14.61
CA THR A 209 1.62 -39.45 14.91
C THR A 209 0.12 -39.21 14.94
N ALA A 210 -0.33 -38.14 15.59
CA ALA A 210 -1.73 -37.71 15.59
C ALA A 210 -2.22 -37.40 14.16
N LEU A 211 -1.43 -36.68 13.37
CA LEU A 211 -1.77 -36.38 11.98
C LEU A 211 -1.95 -37.66 11.15
N LYS A 212 -0.99 -38.59 11.23
CA LYS A 212 -1.07 -39.89 10.53
C LYS A 212 -2.27 -40.72 10.97
N GLN A 213 -2.62 -40.69 12.26
CA GLN A 213 -3.81 -41.37 12.77
C GLN A 213 -5.09 -40.81 12.18
N ILE A 214 -5.21 -39.48 12.09
CA ILE A 214 -6.38 -38.82 11.47
C ILE A 214 -6.45 -39.17 9.98
N LEU A 215 -5.34 -38.98 9.24
CA LEU A 215 -5.28 -39.27 7.81
C LEU A 215 -5.59 -40.74 7.51
N SER A 216 -5.12 -41.68 8.34
CA SER A 216 -5.40 -43.11 8.15
C SER A 216 -6.88 -43.50 8.17
N LYS A 217 -7.77 -42.64 8.67
CA LYS A 217 -9.23 -42.85 8.65
C LYS A 217 -9.82 -42.72 7.24
N LEU A 218 -9.18 -41.93 6.38
CA LEU A 218 -9.68 -41.66 5.02
C LEU A 218 -9.56 -42.90 4.14
N TYR A 219 -10.56 -43.11 3.30
CA TYR A 219 -10.61 -44.25 2.37
C TYR A 219 -9.40 -44.29 1.42
N ILE A 220 -8.86 -43.12 1.07
CA ILE A 220 -7.65 -42.96 0.25
C ILE A 220 -6.44 -43.77 0.79
N PHE A 221 -6.33 -43.94 2.12
CA PHE A 221 -5.25 -44.67 2.78
C PHE A 221 -5.56 -46.14 3.10
N LYS A 222 -6.71 -46.66 2.67
CA LYS A 222 -7.05 -48.07 2.88
C LYS A 222 -6.04 -49.03 2.25
N ASN A 223 -5.48 -48.64 1.10
CA ASN A 223 -4.48 -49.41 0.36
C ASN A 223 -3.10 -48.73 0.33
N ASN A 224 -2.93 -47.60 1.03
CA ASN A 224 -1.71 -46.82 1.07
C ASN A 224 -1.26 -46.62 2.51
N ASP A 225 -0.07 -47.13 2.82
CA ASP A 225 0.45 -47.12 4.18
C ASP A 225 1.01 -45.74 4.55
N ILE A 226 0.19 -44.91 5.21
CA ILE A 226 0.57 -43.60 5.72
C ILE A 226 1.76 -43.66 6.70
N SER A 227 2.05 -44.83 7.30
CA SER A 227 3.18 -44.96 8.23
C SER A 227 4.53 -44.77 7.57
N LYS A 228 4.62 -44.96 6.24
CA LYS A 228 5.84 -44.81 5.44
C LYS A 228 6.30 -43.37 5.24
N TYR A 229 5.40 -42.40 5.43
CA TYR A 229 5.74 -40.99 5.25
C TYR A 229 6.73 -40.55 6.34
N ASP A 230 7.63 -39.62 6.04
CA ASP A 230 8.54 -39.04 7.02
C ASP A 230 7.77 -38.10 7.97
N ASN A 231 8.02 -38.21 9.28
CA ASN A 231 7.28 -37.43 10.27
C ASN A 231 7.59 -35.93 10.20
N ASP A 232 8.86 -35.57 10.00
CA ASP A 232 9.31 -34.19 10.04
C ASP A 232 8.86 -33.47 8.76
N LEU A 233 9.04 -34.10 7.60
CA LEU A 233 8.58 -33.56 6.32
C LEU A 233 7.05 -33.47 6.25
N LEU A 234 6.32 -34.45 6.80
CA LEU A 234 4.85 -34.40 6.80
C LEU A 234 4.34 -33.22 7.62
N LEU A 235 4.90 -32.97 8.81
CA LEU A 235 4.52 -31.81 9.63
C LEU A 235 4.96 -30.49 9.00
N GLU A 236 6.14 -30.44 8.39
CA GLU A 236 6.66 -29.23 7.75
C GLU A 236 5.76 -28.78 6.59
N ASN A 237 5.18 -29.73 5.84
CA ASN A 237 4.33 -29.45 4.68
C ASN A 237 2.84 -29.45 5.01
N TYR A 238 2.45 -29.82 6.23
CA TYR A 238 1.06 -29.82 6.68
C TYR A 238 0.34 -28.47 6.52
N PRO A 239 0.98 -27.31 6.80
CA PRO A 239 0.35 -26.01 6.60
C PRO A 239 -0.12 -25.74 5.16
N LEU A 240 0.41 -26.44 4.16
CA LEU A 240 -0.04 -26.31 2.75
C LEU A 240 -1.50 -26.70 2.55
N PHE A 241 -2.10 -27.46 3.48
CA PHE A 241 -3.53 -27.78 3.44
C PHE A 241 -4.42 -26.57 3.78
N PHE A 242 -3.89 -25.57 4.50
CA PHE A 242 -4.65 -24.40 4.99
C PHE A 242 -4.20 -23.08 4.38
N ASN A 243 -2.93 -22.98 3.97
CA ASN A 243 -2.32 -21.77 3.44
C ASN A 243 -2.27 -21.78 1.91
N ASP A 244 -2.55 -20.63 1.29
CA ASP A 244 -2.36 -20.41 -0.16
C ASP A 244 -0.88 -20.23 -0.57
N GLU A 245 0.05 -20.13 0.40
CA GLU A 245 1.47 -20.00 0.12
C GLU A 245 2.08 -21.34 -0.29
N ASN A 246 2.23 -21.49 -1.60
CA ASN A 246 2.83 -22.65 -2.21
C ASN A 246 4.35 -22.63 -2.08
N ASN A 247 4.95 -23.66 -1.46
CA ASN A 247 6.41 -23.77 -1.33
C ASN A 247 7.00 -24.76 -2.35
N TYR A 248 6.81 -24.48 -3.64
CA TYR A 248 7.33 -25.34 -4.71
C TYR A 248 8.85 -25.28 -4.87
N ARG A 249 9.55 -24.35 -4.21
CA ARG A 249 11.02 -24.24 -4.28
C ARG A 249 11.74 -25.46 -3.74
N LYS A 250 11.11 -26.17 -2.82
CA LYS A 250 11.62 -27.42 -2.27
C LYS A 250 11.49 -28.58 -3.26
N LEU A 251 10.69 -28.47 -4.32
CA LEU A 251 10.50 -29.53 -5.29
C LEU A 251 11.74 -29.64 -6.19
N ASN A 252 12.38 -30.80 -6.20
CA ASN A 252 13.54 -31.05 -7.04
C ASN A 252 13.50 -32.47 -7.62
N PRO A 253 14.30 -32.78 -8.66
CA PRO A 253 14.24 -34.09 -9.30
C PRO A 253 14.54 -35.26 -8.36
N GLU A 254 15.36 -35.05 -7.32
CA GLU A 254 15.73 -36.11 -6.38
C GLU A 254 14.58 -36.44 -5.42
N ASN A 255 13.93 -35.44 -4.82
CA ASN A 255 12.82 -35.70 -3.89
C ASN A 255 11.49 -36.05 -4.59
N LEU A 256 11.34 -35.73 -5.87
CA LEU A 256 10.19 -36.15 -6.69
C LEU A 256 10.46 -37.38 -7.56
N LYS A 257 11.64 -37.98 -7.46
CA LYS A 257 12.05 -39.15 -8.26
C LYS A 257 11.07 -40.32 -8.14
N GLU A 258 10.67 -40.65 -6.92
CA GLU A 258 9.74 -41.76 -6.67
C GLU A 258 8.34 -41.48 -7.24
N PRO A 259 7.68 -40.33 -6.93
CA PRO A 259 6.42 -39.96 -7.56
C PRO A 259 6.48 -40.01 -9.10
N LEU A 260 7.50 -39.41 -9.72
CA LEU A 260 7.67 -39.36 -11.17
C LEU A 260 7.87 -40.75 -11.81
N ASN A 261 8.63 -41.63 -11.16
CA ASN A 261 8.78 -43.02 -11.59
C ASN A 261 7.45 -43.77 -11.48
N ASN A 262 6.65 -43.51 -10.45
CA ASN A 262 5.36 -44.16 -10.27
C ASN A 262 4.33 -43.70 -11.32
N ILE A 263 4.34 -42.43 -11.74
CA ILE A 263 3.57 -41.95 -12.91
C ILE A 263 3.97 -42.74 -14.16
N SER A 264 5.29 -42.81 -14.42
CA SER A 264 5.84 -43.47 -15.61
C SER A 264 5.50 -44.96 -15.68
N ASN A 265 5.37 -45.61 -14.52
CA ASN A 265 5.00 -47.02 -14.38
C ASN A 265 3.48 -47.26 -14.28
N ASP A 266 2.66 -46.22 -14.40
CA ASP A 266 1.20 -46.24 -14.31
C ASP A 266 0.68 -46.89 -13.00
N VAL A 267 1.33 -46.58 -11.87
CA VAL A 267 0.93 -47.05 -10.54
C VAL A 267 -0.43 -46.44 -10.15
N LYS A 268 -1.45 -47.28 -9.95
CA LYS A 268 -2.83 -46.81 -9.69
C LYS A 268 -3.11 -46.31 -8.26
N ASN A 269 -2.16 -46.46 -7.35
CA ASN A 269 -2.27 -46.00 -5.97
C ASN A 269 -1.82 -44.54 -5.83
N ILE A 270 -1.93 -43.96 -4.62
CA ILE A 270 -1.37 -42.63 -4.34
C ILE A 270 0.14 -42.68 -4.56
N ILE A 271 0.67 -41.74 -5.33
CA ILE A 271 2.10 -41.61 -5.62
C ILE A 271 2.74 -40.40 -4.94
N SER A 272 1.93 -39.46 -4.44
CA SER A 272 2.39 -38.27 -3.73
C SER A 272 3.24 -38.62 -2.51
N ASN A 273 4.22 -37.78 -2.25
CA ASN A 273 5.02 -37.76 -1.03
C ASN A 273 4.55 -36.62 -0.11
N GLU A 274 5.28 -36.35 0.97
CA GLU A 274 4.97 -35.32 1.96
C GLU A 274 4.85 -33.91 1.35
N LEU A 275 5.59 -33.63 0.28
CA LEU A 275 5.63 -32.34 -0.41
C LEU A 275 4.39 -32.09 -1.27
N THR A 276 3.68 -33.15 -1.67
CA THR A 276 2.61 -33.10 -2.68
C THR A 276 1.26 -33.59 -2.17
N LEU A 277 1.24 -34.38 -1.10
CA LEU A 277 0.04 -35.03 -0.56
C LEU A 277 -1.06 -34.04 -0.17
N PHE A 278 -0.72 -32.93 0.48
CA PHE A 278 -1.74 -31.99 0.98
C PHE A 278 -2.47 -31.25 -0.14
N TYR A 279 -1.84 -31.06 -1.29
CA TYR A 279 -2.52 -30.58 -2.49
C TYR A 279 -3.56 -31.56 -3.01
N VAL A 280 -3.22 -32.85 -3.02
CA VAL A 280 -4.17 -33.91 -3.41
C VAL A 280 -5.37 -33.93 -2.47
N LEU A 281 -5.13 -33.90 -1.16
CA LEU A 281 -6.20 -33.92 -0.15
C LEU A 281 -7.12 -32.70 -0.27
N ASP A 282 -6.56 -31.51 -0.49
CA ASP A 282 -7.35 -30.29 -0.70
C ASP A 282 -8.18 -30.34 -2.00
N THR A 283 -7.61 -30.79 -3.13
CA THR A 283 -8.40 -30.96 -4.37
C THR A 283 -9.51 -32.01 -4.20
N VAL A 284 -9.25 -33.11 -3.48
CA VAL A 284 -10.25 -34.14 -3.18
C VAL A 284 -11.35 -33.59 -2.26
N LEU A 285 -10.99 -32.79 -1.25
CA LEU A 285 -11.93 -32.06 -0.39
C LEU A 285 -12.89 -31.20 -1.23
N LYS A 286 -12.35 -30.40 -2.16
CA LYS A 286 -13.13 -29.55 -3.07
C LYS A 286 -14.08 -30.36 -3.96
N TRP A 287 -13.61 -31.49 -4.48
CA TRP A 287 -14.47 -32.42 -5.21
C TRP A 287 -15.61 -32.96 -4.32
N MET A 288 -15.33 -33.42 -3.10
CA MET A 288 -16.36 -33.89 -2.17
C MET A 288 -17.41 -32.82 -1.87
N LYS A 289 -16.99 -31.57 -1.64
CA LYS A 289 -17.88 -30.41 -1.49
C LYS A 289 -18.79 -30.23 -2.70
N SER A 290 -18.27 -30.38 -3.91
CA SER A 290 -19.06 -30.26 -5.14
C SER A 290 -20.14 -31.35 -5.24
N ILE A 291 -19.86 -32.57 -4.78
CA ILE A 291 -20.85 -33.66 -4.72
C ILE A 291 -21.95 -33.33 -3.72
N ILE A 292 -21.61 -32.84 -2.52
CA ILE A 292 -22.60 -32.42 -1.51
C ILE A 292 -23.47 -31.26 -2.02
N LYS A 293 -22.91 -30.37 -2.85
CA LYS A 293 -23.64 -29.29 -3.52
C LYS A 293 -24.51 -29.75 -4.71
N GLY A 294 -24.52 -31.05 -5.03
CA GLY A 294 -25.41 -31.63 -6.04
C GLY A 294 -24.74 -32.08 -7.34
N LYS A 295 -23.40 -32.03 -7.45
CA LYS A 295 -22.69 -32.61 -8.59
C LYS A 295 -22.84 -34.14 -8.58
N SER A 296 -22.98 -34.74 -9.77
CA SER A 296 -23.16 -36.19 -9.88
C SER A 296 -21.93 -36.96 -9.40
N LEU A 297 -22.15 -37.93 -8.51
CA LEU A 297 -21.12 -38.86 -8.05
C LEU A 297 -20.87 -40.00 -9.06
N LEU A 298 -21.82 -40.24 -9.96
CA LEU A 298 -21.79 -41.40 -10.88
C LEU A 298 -21.06 -41.10 -12.19
N GLU A 299 -21.02 -39.83 -12.59
CA GLU A 299 -20.31 -39.37 -13.78
C GLU A 299 -18.79 -39.45 -13.55
N PRO A 300 -18.01 -40.04 -14.47
CA PRO A 300 -16.56 -40.07 -14.36
C PRO A 300 -16.00 -38.66 -14.17
N PHE A 301 -15.11 -38.49 -13.21
CA PHE A 301 -14.43 -37.22 -13.02
C PHE A 301 -13.40 -36.99 -14.15
N GLU A 302 -13.52 -35.83 -14.79
CA GLU A 302 -12.60 -35.35 -15.82
C GLU A 302 -12.23 -33.89 -15.50
N TYR A 303 -10.96 -33.55 -15.76
CA TYR A 303 -10.50 -32.17 -15.67
C TYR A 303 -11.07 -31.34 -16.82
N ILE A 304 -11.36 -30.07 -16.56
CA ILE A 304 -11.81 -29.11 -17.57
C ILE A 304 -10.74 -28.95 -18.66
N ASP A 305 -11.16 -28.96 -19.92
CA ASP A 305 -10.31 -28.54 -21.04
C ASP A 305 -10.14 -27.02 -21.02
N LEU A 306 -9.06 -26.58 -20.35
CA LEU A 306 -8.79 -25.16 -20.13
C LEU A 306 -8.50 -24.42 -21.43
N LYS A 307 -7.86 -25.05 -22.41
CA LYS A 307 -7.59 -24.41 -23.71
C LYS A 307 -8.90 -24.12 -24.42
N LYS A 308 -9.78 -25.12 -24.50
CA LYS A 308 -11.12 -24.94 -25.05
C LYS A 308 -11.87 -23.84 -24.30
N LYS A 309 -11.72 -23.78 -22.97
CA LYS A 309 -12.41 -22.75 -22.17
C LYS A 309 -11.90 -21.33 -22.43
N ILE A 310 -10.59 -21.15 -22.64
CA ILE A 310 -10.00 -19.87 -23.06
C ILE A 310 -10.58 -19.47 -24.43
N ASP A 311 -10.60 -20.40 -25.39
CA ASP A 311 -11.10 -20.13 -26.75
C ASP A 311 -12.60 -19.78 -26.73
N GLU A 312 -13.40 -20.48 -25.92
CA GLU A 312 -14.82 -20.16 -25.68
C GLU A 312 -14.96 -18.74 -25.12
N VAL A 313 -14.20 -18.39 -24.07
CA VAL A 313 -14.27 -17.05 -23.45
C VAL A 313 -13.86 -15.96 -24.45
N LYS A 314 -12.76 -16.14 -25.18
CA LYS A 314 -12.30 -15.17 -26.19
C LYS A 314 -13.34 -14.99 -27.30
N GLY A 315 -13.87 -16.09 -27.84
CA GLY A 315 -14.87 -16.04 -28.91
C GLY A 315 -16.20 -15.44 -28.46
N GLU A 316 -16.69 -15.77 -27.27
CA GLU A 316 -17.88 -15.12 -26.68
C GLU A 316 -17.66 -13.61 -26.52
N THR A 317 -16.50 -13.21 -26.00
CA THR A 317 -16.15 -11.82 -25.76
C THR A 317 -16.03 -11.02 -27.06
N GLU A 318 -15.41 -11.60 -28.09
CA GLU A 318 -15.28 -10.99 -29.42
C GLU A 318 -16.65 -10.72 -30.05
N ASN A 319 -17.56 -11.70 -29.99
CA ASN A 319 -18.93 -11.51 -30.46
C ASN A 319 -19.68 -10.41 -29.70
N GLU A 320 -19.38 -10.21 -28.41
CA GLU A 320 -20.01 -9.18 -27.59
C GLU A 320 -19.56 -7.76 -27.96
N TYR A 321 -18.25 -7.54 -28.19
CA TYR A 321 -17.74 -6.21 -28.50
C TYR A 321 -17.72 -5.88 -30.00
N GLN A 322 -17.87 -6.86 -30.89
CA GLN A 322 -17.81 -6.62 -32.34
C GLN A 322 -18.83 -5.57 -32.80
N LYS A 323 -20.04 -5.61 -32.24
CA LYS A 323 -21.08 -4.62 -32.52
C LYS A 323 -20.65 -3.20 -32.11
N GLU A 324 -19.93 -3.07 -30.99
CA GLU A 324 -19.40 -1.79 -30.55
C GLU A 324 -18.30 -1.27 -31.49
N ILE A 325 -17.44 -2.16 -32.01
CA ILE A 325 -16.44 -1.80 -33.02
C ILE A 325 -17.08 -1.34 -34.33
N GLU A 326 -18.15 -2.00 -34.77
CA GLU A 326 -18.92 -1.59 -35.94
C GLU A 326 -19.54 -0.20 -35.74
N GLU A 327 -20.17 0.05 -34.59
CA GLU A 327 -20.73 1.35 -34.23
C GLU A 327 -19.64 2.46 -34.16
N LEU A 328 -18.46 2.14 -33.64
CA LEU A 328 -17.29 3.04 -33.62
C LEU A 328 -16.85 3.42 -35.03
N ASN A 329 -16.68 2.42 -35.91
CA ASN A 329 -16.23 2.61 -37.29
C ASN A 329 -17.27 3.39 -38.12
N ASP A 330 -18.56 3.07 -37.97
CA ASP A 330 -19.64 3.78 -38.65
C ASP A 330 -19.68 5.27 -38.27
N PHE A 331 -19.51 5.59 -36.99
CA PHE A 331 -19.46 6.97 -36.52
C PHE A 331 -18.23 7.73 -37.07
N CYS A 332 -17.08 7.06 -37.12
CA CYS A 332 -15.80 7.68 -37.45
C CYS A 332 -15.56 7.83 -38.96
N PHE A 333 -15.96 6.87 -39.79
CA PHE A 333 -15.65 6.86 -41.22
C PHE A 333 -16.87 7.07 -42.11
N ASN A 334 -18.03 6.52 -41.76
CA ASN A 334 -19.19 6.47 -42.66
C ASN A 334 -20.15 7.65 -42.50
N ASN A 335 -20.02 8.46 -41.44
CA ASN A 335 -20.86 9.62 -41.21
C ASN A 335 -20.17 10.93 -41.62
N GLU A 336 -20.42 11.37 -42.86
CA GLU A 336 -19.87 12.61 -43.45
C GLU A 336 -20.33 13.89 -42.74
N ALA A 337 -21.42 13.85 -41.96
CA ALA A 337 -21.93 15.01 -41.24
C ALA A 337 -21.16 15.30 -39.93
N ILE A 338 -20.31 14.37 -39.48
CA ILE A 338 -19.57 14.51 -38.22
C ILE A 338 -18.24 15.22 -38.46
N THR A 339 -18.02 16.28 -37.68
CA THR A 339 -16.78 17.06 -37.74
C THR A 339 -15.59 16.30 -37.15
N SER A 340 -14.38 16.69 -37.55
CA SER A 340 -13.13 16.14 -37.02
C SER A 340 -13.02 16.24 -35.48
N GLU A 341 -13.48 17.36 -34.89
CA GLU A 341 -13.47 17.53 -33.43
C GLU A 341 -14.48 16.62 -32.74
N GLN A 342 -15.69 16.45 -33.30
CA GLN A 342 -16.68 15.51 -32.75
C GLN A 342 -16.20 14.06 -32.78
N LYS A 343 -15.51 13.64 -33.85
CA LYS A 343 -14.87 12.32 -33.91
C LYS A 343 -13.83 12.16 -32.80
N LYS A 344 -13.03 13.20 -32.58
CA LYS A 344 -12.00 13.23 -31.54
C LYS A 344 -12.57 13.14 -30.14
N GLU A 345 -13.61 13.90 -29.83
CA GLU A 345 -14.31 13.88 -28.55
C GLU A 345 -14.97 12.51 -28.31
N TYR A 346 -15.61 11.95 -29.31
CA TYR A 346 -16.25 10.64 -29.23
C TYR A 346 -15.25 9.51 -28.94
N LEU A 347 -14.15 9.44 -29.70
CA LEU A 347 -13.09 8.44 -29.49
C LEU A 347 -12.46 8.57 -28.11
N ARG A 348 -12.25 9.80 -27.61
CA ARG A 348 -11.73 10.02 -26.26
C ARG A 348 -12.70 9.57 -25.17
N ALA A 349 -13.99 9.86 -25.32
CA ALA A 349 -15.00 9.41 -24.36
C ALA A 349 -15.04 7.88 -24.30
N LYS A 350 -15.00 7.22 -25.46
CA LYS A 350 -14.93 5.75 -25.53
C LYS A 350 -13.64 5.18 -24.95
N PHE A 351 -12.52 5.85 -25.16
CA PHE A 351 -11.26 5.43 -24.57
C PHE A 351 -11.22 5.65 -23.05
N GLU A 352 -11.86 6.70 -22.54
CA GLU A 352 -12.05 6.93 -21.10
C GLU A 352 -12.84 5.81 -20.43
N ASP A 353 -13.91 5.31 -21.08
CA ASP A 353 -14.65 4.14 -20.60
C ASP A 353 -13.72 2.91 -20.44
N GLU A 354 -12.80 2.70 -21.38
CA GLU A 354 -11.82 1.61 -21.32
C GLU A 354 -10.74 1.82 -20.26
N ILE A 355 -10.30 3.06 -20.02
CA ILE A 355 -9.38 3.39 -18.91
C ILE A 355 -10.05 3.07 -17.57
N ASP A 356 -11.31 3.44 -17.40
CA ASP A 356 -12.09 3.17 -16.19
C ASP A 356 -12.34 1.67 -16.00
N ALA A 357 -12.61 0.95 -17.09
CA ALA A 357 -12.74 -0.51 -17.07
C ALA A 357 -11.42 -1.19 -16.71
N TYR A 358 -10.31 -0.76 -17.32
CA TYR A 358 -8.97 -1.18 -16.96
C TYR A 358 -8.76 -1.01 -15.46
N ASN A 359 -8.97 0.19 -14.91
CA ASN A 359 -8.76 0.49 -13.49
C ASN A 359 -9.55 -0.38 -12.50
N LYS A 360 -10.65 -1.02 -12.94
CA LYS A 360 -11.45 -1.94 -12.13
C LYS A 360 -10.93 -3.38 -12.12
N ILE A 361 -10.03 -3.75 -13.02
CA ILE A 361 -9.36 -5.07 -13.02
C ILE A 361 -8.47 -5.18 -11.78
N LYS A 362 -8.66 -6.24 -10.99
CA LYS A 362 -7.91 -6.47 -9.75
C LYS A 362 -6.48 -6.93 -10.08
N ASP A 363 -6.34 -8.00 -10.86
CA ASP A 363 -5.04 -8.53 -11.23
C ASP A 363 -4.61 -8.07 -12.63
N LYS A 364 -3.70 -7.09 -12.69
CA LYS A 364 -3.20 -6.55 -13.96
C LYS A 364 -2.34 -7.54 -14.74
N ARG A 365 -1.80 -8.58 -14.10
CA ARG A 365 -0.96 -9.60 -14.78
C ARG A 365 -1.71 -10.32 -15.89
N ILE A 366 -3.04 -10.32 -15.87
CA ILE A 366 -3.86 -10.86 -16.95
C ILE A 366 -3.54 -10.22 -18.31
N PHE A 367 -3.18 -8.94 -18.36
CA PHE A 367 -2.79 -8.26 -19.59
C PHE A 367 -1.44 -8.74 -20.13
N PHE A 368 -0.53 -9.17 -19.27
CA PHE A 368 0.70 -9.83 -19.68
C PHE A 368 0.40 -11.21 -20.31
N PHE A 369 -0.49 -11.99 -19.71
CA PHE A 369 -0.89 -13.31 -20.22
C PHE A 369 -1.64 -13.27 -21.56
N LEU A 370 -2.30 -12.15 -21.87
CA LEU A 370 -3.05 -11.96 -23.11
C LEU A 370 -2.19 -11.76 -24.37
N ARG A 371 -0.86 -11.65 -24.23
CA ARG A 371 0.06 -11.59 -25.38
C ARG A 371 0.14 -12.95 -26.07
N ASP A 372 0.24 -12.94 -27.40
CA ASP A 372 0.27 -14.18 -28.21
C ASP A 372 1.41 -15.11 -27.78
N GLU A 373 2.58 -14.57 -27.48
CA GLU A 373 3.73 -15.34 -27.00
C GLU A 373 3.53 -15.99 -25.62
N ASN A 374 2.51 -15.56 -24.86
CA ASN A 374 2.27 -15.96 -23.47
C ASN A 374 1.06 -16.90 -23.31
N GLU A 375 0.46 -17.42 -24.39
CA GLU A 375 -0.70 -18.33 -24.31
C GLU A 375 -0.45 -19.54 -23.40
N ASN A 376 0.74 -20.14 -23.47
CA ASN A 376 1.10 -21.26 -22.60
C ASN A 376 1.15 -20.87 -21.12
N LEU A 377 1.61 -19.65 -20.81
CA LEU A 377 1.64 -19.13 -19.44
C LEU A 377 0.23 -18.85 -18.91
N LEU A 378 -0.68 -18.37 -19.77
CA LEU A 378 -2.10 -18.23 -19.43
C LEU A 378 -2.72 -19.60 -19.08
N LEU A 379 -2.43 -20.61 -19.91
CA LEU A 379 -2.92 -21.97 -19.69
C LEU A 379 -2.40 -22.53 -18.36
N GLU A 380 -1.12 -22.36 -18.07
CA GLU A 380 -0.50 -22.78 -16.80
C GLU A 380 -1.09 -22.03 -15.60
N ASN A 381 -1.31 -20.72 -15.72
CA ASN A 381 -1.95 -19.91 -14.68
C ASN A 381 -3.39 -20.35 -14.38
N LEU A 382 -4.18 -20.66 -15.43
CA LEU A 382 -5.53 -21.19 -15.28
C LEU A 382 -5.51 -22.62 -14.70
N ARG A 383 -4.53 -23.44 -15.08
CA ARG A 383 -4.34 -24.79 -14.53
C ARG A 383 -4.07 -24.72 -13.03
N PHE A 384 -3.18 -23.83 -12.62
CA PHE A 384 -2.91 -23.58 -11.22
C PHE A 384 -4.14 -23.05 -10.46
N SER A 385 -4.82 -22.05 -11.02
CA SER A 385 -6.03 -21.46 -10.42
C SER A 385 -7.16 -22.47 -10.27
N TYR A 386 -7.28 -23.40 -11.21
CA TYR A 386 -8.27 -24.47 -11.19
C TYR A 386 -7.94 -25.59 -10.20
N ILE A 387 -6.70 -26.08 -10.20
CA ILE A 387 -6.31 -27.24 -9.38
C ILE A 387 -6.06 -26.84 -7.93
N ILE A 388 -5.41 -25.70 -7.71
CA ILE A 388 -4.89 -25.28 -6.41
C ILE A 388 -5.80 -24.23 -5.76
N ASN A 389 -6.16 -23.14 -6.45
CA ASN A 389 -6.83 -22.01 -5.80
C ASN A 389 -8.37 -22.07 -5.79
N ASP A 390 -8.99 -22.99 -6.53
CA ASP A 390 -10.46 -23.05 -6.74
C ASP A 390 -11.06 -21.70 -7.23
N SER A 391 -10.28 -20.95 -8.01
CA SER A 391 -10.61 -19.59 -8.45
C SER A 391 -10.84 -19.49 -9.97
N LEU A 392 -11.07 -20.62 -10.64
CA LEU A 392 -11.14 -20.68 -12.11
C LEU A 392 -12.20 -19.72 -12.69
N ASP A 393 -13.42 -19.73 -12.15
CA ASP A 393 -14.50 -18.90 -12.66
C ASP A 393 -14.20 -17.40 -12.49
N GLU A 394 -13.57 -17.02 -11.37
CA GLU A 394 -13.15 -15.63 -11.13
C GLU A 394 -12.07 -15.19 -12.13
N VAL A 395 -11.07 -16.04 -12.37
CA VAL A 395 -9.99 -15.74 -13.33
C VAL A 395 -10.52 -15.70 -14.76
N LEU A 396 -11.47 -16.57 -15.13
CA LEU A 396 -12.10 -16.54 -16.45
C LEU A 396 -12.96 -15.28 -16.67
N ASP A 397 -13.66 -14.79 -15.65
CA ASP A 397 -14.41 -13.53 -15.71
C ASP A 397 -13.46 -12.32 -15.82
N GLU A 398 -12.34 -12.31 -15.09
CA GLU A 398 -11.31 -11.27 -15.27
C GLU A 398 -10.66 -11.34 -16.66
N LEU A 399 -10.37 -12.54 -17.17
CA LEU A 399 -9.86 -12.76 -18.53
C LEU A 399 -10.81 -12.19 -19.58
N LYS A 400 -12.11 -12.46 -19.46
CA LYS A 400 -13.16 -11.92 -20.35
C LYS A 400 -13.12 -10.39 -20.37
N LYS A 401 -13.12 -9.75 -19.19
CA LYS A 401 -13.09 -8.29 -19.08
C LYS A 401 -11.81 -7.70 -19.66
N ALA A 402 -10.65 -8.27 -19.31
CA ALA A 402 -9.35 -7.81 -19.79
C ALA A 402 -9.21 -7.97 -21.31
N TYR A 403 -9.68 -9.08 -21.87
CA TYR A 403 -9.65 -9.33 -23.31
C TYR A 403 -10.50 -8.30 -24.07
N ARG A 404 -11.69 -7.95 -23.56
CA ARG A 404 -12.49 -6.85 -24.12
C ARG A 404 -11.70 -5.53 -24.09
N ILE A 405 -11.20 -5.15 -22.91
CA ILE A 405 -10.49 -3.87 -22.72
C ILE A 405 -9.31 -3.75 -23.68
N LEU A 406 -8.51 -4.82 -23.79
CA LEU A 406 -7.37 -4.89 -24.68
C LEU A 406 -7.78 -4.60 -26.13
N ASN A 407 -8.73 -5.36 -26.67
CA ASN A 407 -9.10 -5.28 -28.08
C ASN A 407 -9.81 -3.96 -28.42
N VAL A 408 -10.78 -3.53 -27.59
CA VAL A 408 -11.52 -2.29 -27.83
C VAL A 408 -10.61 -1.06 -27.73
N SER A 409 -9.70 -1.02 -26.74
CA SER A 409 -8.77 0.11 -26.61
C SER A 409 -7.76 0.19 -27.76
N TRP A 410 -7.28 -0.94 -28.29
CA TRP A 410 -6.42 -0.96 -29.48
C TRP A 410 -7.15 -0.52 -30.75
N GLU A 411 -8.41 -0.92 -30.92
CA GLU A 411 -9.22 -0.48 -32.06
C GLU A 411 -9.46 1.04 -32.02
N ILE A 412 -9.89 1.58 -30.86
CA ILE A 412 -10.07 3.02 -30.67
C ILE A 412 -8.75 3.77 -30.96
N SER A 413 -7.62 3.25 -30.49
CA SER A 413 -6.28 3.81 -30.75
C SER A 413 -5.91 3.80 -32.23
N SER A 414 -6.24 2.72 -32.94
CA SER A 414 -5.95 2.55 -34.36
C SER A 414 -6.78 3.51 -35.21
N ILE A 415 -8.09 3.62 -34.95
CA ILE A 415 -8.98 4.57 -35.62
C ILE A 415 -8.48 6.01 -35.39
N PHE A 416 -8.07 6.34 -34.17
CA PHE A 416 -7.55 7.68 -33.87
C PHE A 416 -6.25 7.97 -34.62
N PHE A 417 -5.33 7.01 -34.67
CA PHE A 417 -4.08 7.17 -35.41
C PHE A 417 -4.36 7.38 -36.90
N GLU A 418 -5.26 6.59 -37.49
CA GLU A 418 -5.64 6.71 -38.90
C GLU A 418 -6.24 8.08 -39.24
N LEU A 419 -7.14 8.59 -38.38
CA LEU A 419 -7.83 9.86 -38.64
C LEU A 419 -6.96 11.11 -38.40
N PHE A 420 -5.99 11.04 -37.49
CA PHE A 420 -5.29 12.24 -36.99
C PHE A 420 -3.76 12.19 -37.11
N ASP A 421 -3.17 11.10 -37.61
CA ASP A 421 -1.72 10.87 -37.70
C ASP A 421 -0.99 11.12 -36.36
N SER A 422 -1.68 10.81 -35.25
CA SER A 422 -1.20 11.02 -33.90
C SER A 422 -1.22 9.71 -33.14
N LYS A 423 -0.04 9.29 -32.66
CA LYS A 423 0.14 8.04 -31.91
C LYS A 423 -0.48 8.06 -30.50
N THR A 424 -1.03 9.20 -30.08
CA THR A 424 -1.56 9.44 -28.74
C THR A 424 -2.77 10.37 -28.79
N MET A 425 -3.80 10.07 -28.00
CA MET A 425 -5.03 10.86 -27.88
C MET A 425 -4.90 12.02 -26.89
N TYR A 426 -4.03 11.87 -25.89
CA TYR A 426 -3.91 12.78 -24.75
C TYR A 426 -2.60 13.57 -24.70
N TYR A 427 -1.57 13.18 -25.45
CA TYR A 427 -0.31 13.94 -25.51
C TYR A 427 -0.49 15.20 -26.38
N LYS A 428 -0.56 16.35 -25.72
CA LYS A 428 -0.17 17.65 -26.29
C LYS A 428 1.21 18.03 -25.75
N LYS A 429 1.87 19.04 -26.34
CA LYS A 429 3.20 19.57 -25.95
C LYS A 429 3.34 20.06 -24.46
N ASP A 430 2.41 19.77 -23.54
CA ASP A 430 2.37 20.15 -22.11
C ASP A 430 2.14 18.92 -21.18
N SER A 431 2.17 17.71 -21.74
CA SER A 431 1.89 16.48 -20.99
C SER A 431 2.93 16.11 -19.93
N GLY A 432 4.14 16.68 -19.98
CA GLY A 432 5.19 16.42 -19.00
C GLY A 432 5.08 17.21 -17.68
N SER A 433 4.21 18.23 -17.62
CA SER A 433 4.11 19.12 -16.45
C SER A 433 3.73 18.40 -15.16
N HIS A 434 2.97 17.30 -15.25
CA HIS A 434 2.63 16.47 -14.08
C HIS A 434 3.87 15.79 -13.47
N LEU A 435 4.93 15.51 -14.22
CA LEU A 435 6.17 14.93 -13.67
C LEU A 435 6.84 15.86 -12.64
N MET A 436 6.53 17.15 -12.69
CA MET A 436 7.05 18.13 -11.72
C MET A 436 6.33 18.04 -10.37
N ILE A 437 5.14 17.45 -10.32
CA ILE A 437 4.34 17.31 -9.09
C ILE A 437 5.15 16.61 -8.00
N HIS A 438 5.91 15.56 -8.33
CA HIS A 438 6.76 14.86 -7.36
C HIS A 438 7.73 15.81 -6.64
N SER A 439 8.37 16.70 -7.39
CA SER A 439 9.27 17.70 -6.80
C SER A 439 8.52 18.75 -5.99
N LEU A 440 7.34 19.19 -6.43
CA LEU A 440 6.54 20.18 -5.72
C LEU A 440 5.96 19.62 -4.41
N MET A 441 5.54 18.36 -4.41
CA MET A 441 5.05 17.67 -3.21
C MET A 441 6.11 17.59 -2.11
N ASN A 442 7.40 17.48 -2.47
CA ASN A 442 8.49 17.58 -1.52
C ASN A 442 8.60 18.96 -0.86
N ASP A 443 8.16 20.01 -1.54
CA ASP A 443 8.13 21.35 -0.96
C ASP A 443 6.96 21.53 0.03
N MET A 444 6.04 20.56 0.10
CA MET A 444 4.90 20.51 1.02
C MET A 444 5.19 19.59 2.23
N VAL A 445 4.23 19.49 3.15
CA VAL A 445 4.26 18.55 4.28
C VAL A 445 3.59 17.24 3.87
N LEU A 446 4.39 16.20 3.69
CA LEU A 446 3.88 14.86 3.36
C LEU A 446 3.58 14.07 4.64
N ASP A 447 2.51 13.28 4.59
CA ASP A 447 2.29 12.19 5.53
C ASP A 447 2.74 10.86 4.92
N LYS A 448 2.61 9.80 5.71
CA LYS A 448 3.00 8.44 5.31
C LYS A 448 2.25 7.97 4.07
N ASP A 449 0.95 8.18 4.02
CA ASP A 449 0.09 7.64 2.96
C ASP A 449 0.38 8.33 1.62
N ASP A 450 0.50 9.66 1.61
CA ASP A 450 0.78 10.41 0.38
C ASP A 450 2.21 10.17 -0.12
N TYR A 451 3.18 10.01 0.79
CA TYR A 451 4.54 9.66 0.41
C TYR A 451 4.61 8.28 -0.25
N ASN A 452 3.95 7.29 0.36
CA ASN A 452 3.91 5.92 -0.16
C ASN A 452 3.19 5.83 -1.51
N GLU A 453 2.05 6.50 -1.67
CA GLU A 453 1.33 6.55 -2.95
C GLU A 453 2.15 7.26 -4.04
N LEU A 454 2.85 8.36 -3.71
CA LEU A 454 3.71 9.07 -4.66
C LEU A 454 4.88 8.19 -5.15
N HIS A 455 5.62 7.58 -4.21
CA HIS A 455 6.79 6.76 -4.56
C HIS A 455 6.39 5.48 -5.29
N SER A 456 5.36 4.78 -4.82
CA SER A 456 4.90 3.55 -5.48
C SER A 456 4.29 3.80 -6.86
N SER A 457 3.74 5.00 -7.12
CA SER A 457 3.10 5.29 -8.40
C SER A 457 4.06 5.25 -9.59
N MET A 458 5.33 5.63 -9.41
CA MET A 458 6.31 5.60 -10.51
C MET A 458 6.76 4.17 -10.81
N ASP A 459 7.05 3.39 -9.76
CA ASP A 459 7.41 1.98 -9.89
C ASP A 459 6.27 1.19 -10.56
N ASN A 460 5.04 1.39 -10.09
CA ASN A 460 3.84 0.81 -10.69
C ASN A 460 3.66 1.21 -12.16
N PHE A 461 4.00 2.45 -12.53
CA PHE A 461 3.90 2.89 -13.92
C PHE A 461 4.89 2.14 -14.80
N PHE A 462 6.16 2.03 -14.41
CA PHE A 462 7.16 1.32 -15.20
C PHE A 462 6.90 -0.17 -15.30
N GLU A 463 6.49 -0.80 -14.19
CA GLU A 463 6.12 -2.21 -14.17
C GLU A 463 4.98 -2.49 -15.16
N ARG A 464 3.88 -1.71 -15.07
CA ARG A 464 2.71 -1.89 -15.95
C ARG A 464 3.02 -1.58 -17.39
N LEU A 465 3.81 -0.52 -17.65
CA LEU A 465 4.21 -0.14 -19.01
C LEU A 465 5.00 -1.25 -19.71
N GLN A 466 5.80 -2.02 -18.96
CA GLN A 466 6.56 -3.13 -19.51
C GLN A 466 5.72 -4.40 -19.70
N ASN A 467 4.77 -4.64 -18.79
CA ASN A 467 4.08 -5.93 -18.67
C ASN A 467 2.69 -5.97 -19.32
N ASP A 468 1.91 -4.90 -19.23
CA ASP A 468 0.56 -4.91 -19.76
C ASP A 468 0.62 -4.76 -21.29
N SER A 469 -0.32 -5.38 -22.00
CA SER A 469 -0.41 -5.34 -23.47
C SER A 469 -1.32 -4.20 -23.99
N VAL A 470 -1.69 -3.23 -23.14
CA VAL A 470 -2.64 -2.16 -23.48
C VAL A 470 -1.96 -0.94 -24.13
N PRO A 471 -2.71 -0.04 -24.82
CA PRO A 471 -2.14 1.15 -25.43
C PRO A 471 -1.46 2.10 -24.42
N LEU A 472 -0.40 2.78 -24.87
CA LEU A 472 0.42 3.71 -24.05
C LEU A 472 -0.40 4.76 -23.30
N ASP A 473 -1.47 5.28 -23.92
CA ASP A 473 -2.30 6.32 -23.32
C ASP A 473 -2.96 5.86 -22.02
N ILE A 474 -3.32 4.57 -21.87
CA ILE A 474 -3.88 4.05 -20.62
C ILE A 474 -2.88 4.22 -19.47
N HIS A 475 -1.60 3.91 -19.71
CA HIS A 475 -0.56 4.06 -18.69
C HIS A 475 -0.33 5.53 -18.31
N PHE A 476 -0.20 6.40 -19.31
CA PHE A 476 0.09 7.81 -19.07
C PHE A 476 -1.08 8.55 -18.42
N VAL A 477 -2.31 8.30 -18.86
CA VAL A 477 -3.50 8.93 -18.25
C VAL A 477 -3.64 8.49 -16.80
N ASN A 478 -3.47 7.20 -16.50
CA ASN A 478 -3.53 6.71 -15.11
C ASN A 478 -2.45 7.32 -14.23
N HIS A 479 -1.19 7.32 -14.68
CA HIS A 479 -0.08 7.94 -13.94
C HIS A 479 -0.33 9.43 -13.70
N ARG A 480 -0.75 10.16 -14.74
CA ARG A 480 -1.10 11.58 -14.66
C ARG A 480 -2.23 11.81 -13.64
N ASN A 481 -3.31 11.03 -13.69
CA ASN A 481 -4.45 11.19 -12.80
C ASN A 481 -4.08 10.94 -11.34
N ILE A 482 -3.24 9.94 -11.06
CA ILE A 482 -2.71 9.70 -9.70
C ILE A 482 -1.94 10.92 -9.21
N TYR A 483 -1.01 11.45 -10.01
CA TYR A 483 -0.19 12.59 -9.62
C TYR A 483 -1.04 13.85 -9.40
N ILE A 484 -2.04 14.12 -10.25
CA ILE A 484 -2.95 15.26 -10.09
C ILE A 484 -3.74 15.15 -8.79
N ARG A 485 -4.35 13.99 -8.53
CA ARG A 485 -5.11 13.74 -7.32
C ARG A 485 -4.25 13.90 -6.07
N LEU A 486 -3.04 13.36 -6.10
CA LEU A 486 -2.06 13.50 -5.02
C LEU A 486 -1.68 14.96 -4.77
N PHE A 487 -1.44 15.72 -5.84
CA PHE A 487 -1.14 17.15 -5.74
C PHE A 487 -2.30 17.92 -5.08
N GLU A 488 -3.54 17.69 -5.52
CA GLU A 488 -4.73 18.34 -4.95
C GLU A 488 -4.93 17.99 -3.47
N LYS A 489 -4.73 16.72 -3.11
CA LYS A 489 -4.77 16.23 -1.72
C LYS A 489 -3.70 16.91 -0.86
N CYS A 490 -2.47 16.98 -1.35
CA CYS A 490 -1.36 17.62 -0.66
C CYS A 490 -1.54 19.14 -0.52
N ILE A 491 -2.06 19.83 -1.53
CA ILE A 491 -2.41 21.26 -1.45
C ILE A 491 -3.47 21.50 -0.38
N SER A 492 -4.54 20.69 -0.37
CA SER A 492 -5.62 20.80 0.62
C SER A 492 -5.09 20.60 2.05
N ARG A 493 -4.25 19.58 2.26
CA ARG A 493 -3.62 19.38 3.56
C ARG A 493 -2.65 20.50 3.92
N LEU A 494 -1.87 20.99 2.97
CA LEU A 494 -0.95 22.09 3.21
C LEU A 494 -1.71 23.34 3.67
N GLN A 495 -2.88 23.62 3.09
CA GLN A 495 -3.76 24.70 3.55
C GLN A 495 -4.14 24.51 5.03
N GLU A 496 -4.63 23.32 5.41
CA GLU A 496 -4.95 23.02 6.81
C GLU A 496 -3.76 23.19 7.75
N VAL A 497 -2.57 22.76 7.31
CA VAL A 497 -1.32 22.92 8.07
C VAL A 497 -0.98 24.41 8.22
N LEU A 498 -1.07 25.19 7.14
CA LEU A 498 -0.79 26.62 7.14
C LEU A 498 -1.79 27.41 7.99
N ASP A 499 -3.05 27.00 8.06
CA ASP A 499 -4.07 27.64 8.89
C ASP A 499 -3.83 27.46 10.39
N ASN A 500 -3.16 26.36 10.77
CA ASN A 500 -2.82 26.04 12.15
C ASN A 500 -1.39 26.43 12.55
N ALA A 501 -0.54 26.80 11.59
CA ALA A 501 0.85 27.14 11.82
C ALA A 501 1.02 28.51 12.50
N GLU A 502 2.08 28.64 13.32
CA GLU A 502 2.46 29.91 13.92
C GLU A 502 2.72 30.98 12.83
N PRO A 503 2.18 32.22 12.96
CA PRO A 503 2.22 33.22 11.88
C PRO A 503 3.63 33.52 11.35
N SER A 504 4.62 33.61 12.24
CA SER A 504 6.02 33.85 11.86
C SER A 504 6.60 32.71 11.03
N ASN A 505 6.30 31.47 11.40
CA ASN A 505 6.77 30.28 10.71
C ASN A 505 6.06 30.10 9.36
N LYS A 506 4.74 30.36 9.33
CA LYS A 506 3.92 30.40 8.10
C LYS A 506 4.53 31.37 7.08
N VAL A 507 4.82 32.61 7.50
CA VAL A 507 5.44 33.64 6.65
C VAL A 507 6.78 33.17 6.11
N LEU A 508 7.63 32.59 6.97
CA LEU A 508 8.97 32.19 6.58
C LEU A 508 8.99 31.01 5.60
N TYR A 509 8.09 30.04 5.79
CA TYR A 509 7.86 28.95 4.85
C TYR A 509 7.40 29.50 3.49
N ILE A 510 6.33 30.30 3.46
CA ILE A 510 5.75 30.84 2.22
C ILE A 510 6.78 31.67 1.46
N GLN A 511 7.50 32.56 2.13
CA GLN A 511 8.54 33.38 1.50
C GLN A 511 9.67 32.53 0.92
N THR A 512 10.06 31.45 1.61
CA THR A 512 11.09 30.53 1.12
C THR A 512 10.61 29.81 -0.14
N ARG A 513 9.43 29.21 -0.12
CA ARG A 513 8.88 28.46 -1.27
C ARG A 513 8.60 29.35 -2.48
N LEU A 514 8.05 30.54 -2.28
CA LEU A 514 7.88 31.52 -3.36
C LEU A 514 9.22 31.94 -3.99
N LYS A 515 10.27 32.09 -3.18
CA LYS A 515 11.61 32.42 -3.69
C LYS A 515 12.16 31.29 -4.53
N GLU A 516 12.03 30.05 -4.09
CA GLU A 516 12.51 28.86 -4.81
C GLU A 516 11.77 28.66 -6.13
N LEU A 517 10.44 28.83 -6.15
CA LEU A 517 9.64 28.78 -7.38
C LEU A 517 10.06 29.87 -8.39
N ARG A 518 10.30 31.11 -7.94
CA ARG A 518 10.80 32.18 -8.81
C ARG A 518 12.22 31.89 -9.34
N GLN A 519 13.08 31.30 -8.51
CA GLN A 519 14.42 30.89 -8.96
C GLN A 519 14.36 29.76 -9.98
N ARG A 520 13.43 28.82 -9.80
CA ARG A 520 13.15 27.75 -10.76
C ARG A 520 12.71 28.35 -12.10
N GLU A 521 11.70 29.21 -12.11
CA GLU A 521 11.23 29.91 -13.32
C GLU A 521 12.37 30.64 -14.05
N LEU A 522 13.22 31.38 -13.31
CA LEU A 522 14.33 32.10 -13.91
C LEU A 522 15.34 31.15 -14.59
N ARG A 523 15.62 30.00 -13.98
CA ARG A 523 16.49 28.97 -14.58
C ARG A 523 15.87 28.38 -15.83
N PHE A 524 14.57 28.06 -15.80
CA PHE A 524 13.85 27.55 -16.97
C PHE A 524 13.89 28.55 -18.11
N ARG A 525 13.55 29.82 -17.87
CA ARG A 525 13.64 30.88 -18.90
C ARG A 525 15.04 30.99 -19.49
N THR A 526 16.09 30.95 -18.65
CA THR A 526 17.48 30.99 -19.12
C THR A 526 17.84 29.77 -20.01
N ILE A 527 17.24 28.59 -19.76
CA ILE A 527 17.44 27.39 -20.56
C ILE A 527 16.66 27.49 -21.88
N SER A 528 15.39 27.91 -21.84
CA SER A 528 14.55 28.11 -23.02
C SER A 528 15.13 29.17 -23.96
N GLU A 529 15.67 30.27 -23.42
CA GLU A 529 16.37 31.31 -24.19
C GLU A 529 17.63 30.79 -24.91
N ARG A 530 18.24 29.71 -24.41
CA ARG A 530 19.46 29.12 -24.99
C ARG A 530 19.19 28.01 -26.00
N ASN A 531 17.98 27.44 -25.99
CA ASN A 531 17.58 26.35 -26.85
C ASN A 531 16.28 26.72 -27.56
N GLU A 532 16.35 27.17 -28.81
CA GLU A 532 15.19 27.57 -29.64
C GLU A 532 14.13 26.46 -29.80
N GLU A 533 14.48 25.19 -29.52
CA GLU A 533 13.58 24.04 -29.52
C GLU A 533 12.70 23.93 -28.25
N PHE A 534 13.05 24.64 -27.16
CA PHE A 534 12.25 24.71 -25.94
C PHE A 534 11.34 25.94 -26.01
N GLU A 535 10.10 25.76 -26.48
CA GLU A 535 9.04 26.75 -26.31
C GLU A 535 8.89 27.07 -24.81
N ASP A 536 8.97 28.34 -24.42
CA ASP A 536 8.71 28.83 -23.06
C ASP A 536 7.25 28.54 -22.72
N LYS A 537 7.01 27.37 -22.11
CA LYS A 537 5.69 26.96 -21.64
C LYS A 537 5.69 27.04 -20.14
N GLU A 538 4.87 27.95 -19.64
CA GLU A 538 4.57 28.03 -18.22
C GLU A 538 4.02 26.70 -17.72
N ASP A 539 4.73 26.09 -16.78
CA ASP A 539 4.32 24.83 -16.17
C ASP A 539 3.09 25.06 -15.27
N LYS A 540 1.97 24.41 -15.62
CA LYS A 540 0.68 24.53 -14.93
C LYS A 540 0.79 24.35 -13.40
N TYR A 541 1.40 23.25 -12.92
CA TYR A 541 1.39 22.90 -11.49
C TYR A 541 2.30 23.78 -10.63
N PRO A 542 3.54 24.11 -11.04
CA PRO A 542 4.32 25.15 -10.35
C PRO A 542 3.59 26.49 -10.24
N ASN A 543 2.87 26.89 -11.29
CA ASN A 543 2.08 28.13 -11.28
C ASN A 543 0.90 28.05 -10.31
N LEU A 544 0.15 26.95 -10.31
CA LEU A 544 -0.91 26.72 -9.32
C LEU A 544 -0.37 26.77 -7.89
N PHE A 545 0.78 26.14 -7.63
CA PHE A 545 1.39 26.17 -6.30
C PHE A 545 1.87 27.57 -5.91
N LYS A 546 2.47 28.31 -6.84
CA LYS A 546 2.88 29.70 -6.65
C LYS A 546 1.68 30.61 -6.40
N GLU A 547 0.59 30.45 -7.13
CA GLU A 547 -0.65 31.20 -6.96
C GLU A 547 -1.24 30.94 -5.58
N PHE A 548 -1.38 29.66 -5.20
CA PHE A 548 -1.79 29.25 -3.85
C PHE A 548 -0.94 29.95 -2.76
N LEU A 549 0.38 29.86 -2.84
CA LEU A 549 1.28 30.50 -1.88
C LEU A 549 1.20 32.04 -1.91
N SER A 550 0.90 32.63 -3.07
CA SER A 550 0.77 34.08 -3.21
C SER A 550 -0.53 34.58 -2.57
N ILE A 551 -1.63 33.86 -2.74
CA ILE A 551 -2.91 34.11 -2.05
C ILE A 551 -2.70 34.03 -0.54
N GLU A 552 -2.05 32.97 -0.04
CA GLU A 552 -1.72 32.84 1.38
C GLU A 552 -0.84 34.01 1.88
N ALA A 553 0.14 34.44 1.08
CA ALA A 553 0.99 35.59 1.42
C ALA A 553 0.22 36.91 1.46
N GLU A 554 -0.72 37.13 0.54
CA GLU A 554 -1.58 38.31 0.47
C GLU A 554 -2.56 38.33 1.65
N PHE A 555 -3.21 37.21 1.94
CA PHE A 555 -4.06 37.07 3.12
C PHE A 555 -3.30 37.42 4.41
N ILE A 556 -2.06 36.97 4.57
CA ILE A 556 -1.22 37.37 5.72
C ILE A 556 -0.97 38.88 5.71
N LYS A 557 -0.62 39.50 4.57
CA LYS A 557 -0.37 40.95 4.51
C LYS A 557 -1.62 41.76 4.88
N GLU A 558 -2.78 41.36 4.37
CA GLU A 558 -4.05 42.02 4.62
C GLU A 558 -4.51 41.86 6.07
N THR A 559 -4.33 40.67 6.66
CA THR A 559 -4.67 40.41 8.06
C THR A 559 -3.67 41.00 9.05
N VAL A 560 -2.38 41.11 8.70
CA VAL A 560 -1.35 41.81 9.49
C VAL A 560 -1.60 43.32 9.54
N GLN A 561 -2.27 43.90 8.54
CA GLN A 561 -2.71 45.30 8.59
C GLN A 561 -3.91 45.53 9.53
N ILE A 562 -4.66 44.48 9.89
CA ILE A 562 -5.78 44.53 10.84
C ILE A 562 -5.27 44.20 12.26
N SER A 563 -4.28 44.96 12.73
CA SER A 563 -4.10 45.41 14.13
C SER A 563 -2.76 46.14 14.30
N PRO A 564 -2.80 47.34 14.89
CA PRO A 564 -2.07 47.54 16.12
C PRO A 564 -3.09 47.77 17.24
N ILE A 565 -3.51 46.70 17.90
CA ILE A 565 -3.99 46.84 19.28
C ILE A 565 -2.71 46.92 20.12
N THR A 566 -2.43 48.12 20.58
CA THR A 566 -1.31 48.52 21.42
C THR A 566 -1.00 47.52 22.53
N PHE A 567 0.21 46.96 22.50
CA PHE A 567 0.98 46.63 23.69
C PHE A 567 2.30 47.41 23.63
N LEU A 568 2.52 48.28 24.61
CA LEU A 568 3.79 48.97 24.91
C LEU A 568 4.86 47.96 25.38
N PRO A 569 6.14 48.37 25.57
CA PRO A 569 7.06 48.98 24.63
C PRO A 569 8.33 48.11 24.44
N ASN A 570 9.13 48.43 23.43
CA ASN A 570 10.46 47.88 23.16
C ASN A 570 11.27 47.45 24.40
N GLN A 571 11.59 46.16 24.49
CA GLN A 571 12.85 45.71 25.10
C GLN A 571 13.59 44.82 24.12
N THR A 572 14.64 45.39 23.52
CA THR A 572 15.78 44.64 23.01
C THR A 572 16.42 43.86 24.17
N LYS A 573 16.19 42.55 24.22
CA LYS A 573 17.08 41.63 24.93
C LYS A 573 17.38 40.42 24.06
N SER A 574 18.68 40.14 23.99
CA SER A 574 19.33 39.01 23.35
C SER A 574 18.67 37.67 23.72
N ILE A 575 18.59 36.79 22.71
CA ILE A 575 18.20 35.39 22.83
C ILE A 575 19.00 34.73 23.96
N SER A 576 18.29 34.34 25.01
CA SER A 576 18.75 33.45 26.08
C SER A 576 17.71 32.34 26.17
N LEU A 577 18.16 31.11 25.91
CA LEU A 577 17.41 29.87 26.13
C LEU A 577 16.81 29.86 27.54
N VAL A 578 15.49 29.97 27.64
CA VAL A 578 14.73 29.58 28.84
C VAL A 578 13.56 28.75 28.34
N VAL A 579 13.49 27.53 28.85
CA VAL A 579 12.39 26.58 28.69
C VAL A 579 11.10 27.29 29.12
N GLU A 580 10.17 27.54 28.19
CA GLU A 580 8.84 28.05 28.56
C GLU A 580 7.86 26.90 28.80
N GLU A 581 7.19 27.03 29.95
CA GLU A 581 6.26 26.09 30.56
C GLU A 581 5.01 25.85 29.69
N THR A 582 4.51 24.61 29.72
CA THR A 582 3.25 24.20 29.11
C THR A 582 2.07 25.06 29.56
N ASP A 583 1.24 25.53 28.63
CA ASP A 583 0.01 26.30 28.92
C ASP A 583 -0.88 25.56 29.95
N SER A 584 -1.10 26.18 31.12
CA SER A 584 -1.93 25.66 32.22
C SER A 584 -3.06 26.63 32.56
N PHE A 585 -4.06 26.21 33.36
CA PHE A 585 -5.14 27.09 33.82
C PHE A 585 -4.60 28.38 34.49
N LYS A 586 -3.42 28.28 35.12
CA LYS A 586 -2.75 29.39 35.81
C LYS A 586 -2.08 30.39 34.86
N THR A 587 -1.81 30.02 33.60
CA THR A 587 -1.06 30.85 32.65
C THR A 587 -1.91 31.42 31.50
N PHE A 588 -3.11 30.87 31.22
CA PHE A 588 -3.92 31.34 30.08
C PHE A 588 -4.76 32.61 30.33
N VAL A 589 -4.99 33.00 31.59
CA VAL A 589 -5.63 34.28 31.98
C VAL A 589 -5.04 34.80 33.30
N ASN A 590 -5.20 36.09 33.61
CA ASN A 590 -4.74 36.67 34.87
C ASN A 590 -5.56 36.15 36.08
N GLN A 591 -5.04 36.34 37.30
CA GLN A 591 -5.66 35.81 38.52
C GLN A 591 -7.12 36.27 38.71
N GLU A 592 -7.43 37.54 38.44
CA GLU A 592 -8.80 38.06 38.56
C GLU A 592 -9.80 37.33 37.67
N LYS A 593 -9.40 37.02 36.42
CA LYS A 593 -10.21 36.22 35.50
C LYS A 593 -10.31 34.77 35.93
N GLN A 594 -9.25 34.18 36.49
CA GLN A 594 -9.29 32.83 37.04
C GLN A 594 -10.32 32.74 38.17
N ASP A 595 -10.28 33.67 39.11
CA ASP A 595 -11.19 33.73 40.25
C ASP A 595 -12.64 33.92 39.78
N TYR A 596 -12.85 34.76 38.76
CA TYR A 596 -14.17 34.95 38.16
C TYR A 596 -14.69 33.69 37.44
N ILE A 597 -13.83 32.96 36.73
CA ILE A 597 -14.19 31.69 36.08
C ILE A 597 -14.56 30.63 37.12
N LEU A 598 -13.81 30.53 38.21
CA LEU A 598 -14.13 29.58 39.28
C LEU A 598 -15.44 29.97 39.99
N LYS A 599 -15.67 31.27 40.20
CA LYS A 599 -16.90 31.77 40.82
C LYS A 599 -18.14 31.49 39.99
N ILE A 600 -18.10 31.71 38.67
CA ILE A 600 -19.25 31.39 37.80
C ILE A 600 -19.54 29.88 37.75
N LEU A 601 -18.51 29.03 37.84
CA LEU A 601 -18.70 27.58 37.91
C LEU A 601 -19.35 27.16 39.24
N GLU A 602 -18.96 27.78 40.35
CA GLU A 602 -19.51 27.51 41.69
C GLU A 602 -20.95 28.02 41.81
N ASP A 603 -21.22 29.27 41.40
CA ASP A 603 -22.54 29.90 41.50
C ASP A 603 -23.58 29.27 40.57
N LEU A 604 -23.14 28.66 39.45
CA LEU A 604 -23.98 27.85 38.57
C LEU A 604 -24.09 26.38 39.03
N ALA A 605 -23.57 26.04 40.22
CA ALA A 605 -23.55 24.70 40.81
C ALA A 605 -22.87 23.63 39.94
N ILE A 606 -21.96 24.03 39.04
CA ILE A 606 -21.14 23.13 38.22
C ILE A 606 -20.00 22.55 39.06
N THR A 607 -19.41 23.38 39.91
CA THR A 607 -18.47 22.96 40.95
C THR A 607 -19.10 23.06 42.34
N LYS A 608 -18.54 22.30 43.28
CA LYS A 608 -18.74 22.44 44.72
C LYS A 608 -17.37 22.36 45.38
N ASP A 609 -17.01 23.36 46.17
CA ASP A 609 -15.69 23.50 46.78
C ASP A 609 -14.54 23.41 45.74
N GLY A 610 -14.77 23.95 44.54
CA GLY A 610 -13.78 23.98 43.44
C GLY A 610 -13.61 22.67 42.67
N VAL A 611 -14.40 21.63 42.97
CA VAL A 611 -14.37 20.34 42.26
C VAL A 611 -15.66 20.15 41.47
N TYR A 612 -15.57 19.54 40.28
CA TYR A 612 -16.75 19.25 39.45
C TYR A 612 -17.78 18.39 40.21
N ASN A 613 -19.01 18.87 40.28
CA ASN A 613 -20.07 18.33 41.15
C ASN A 613 -21.27 17.72 40.38
N LEU A 614 -21.21 17.71 39.04
CA LEU A 614 -22.29 17.16 38.21
C LEU A 614 -21.98 15.75 37.71
N GLY A 615 -23.01 15.02 37.24
CA GLY A 615 -22.83 13.67 36.69
C GLY A 615 -22.20 13.65 35.29
N ASP A 616 -21.72 12.48 34.85
CA ASP A 616 -21.00 12.33 33.58
C ASP A 616 -21.77 12.82 32.33
N ARG A 617 -23.11 12.74 32.36
CA ARG A 617 -23.98 13.21 31.27
C ARG A 617 -24.09 14.74 31.19
N SER A 618 -23.53 15.47 32.15
CA SER A 618 -23.59 16.93 32.26
C SER A 618 -22.27 17.62 31.96
N LYS A 619 -21.26 16.93 31.40
CA LYS A 619 -19.95 17.53 31.06
C LYS A 619 -20.05 18.65 30.02
N GLY A 620 -21.10 18.64 29.19
CA GLY A 620 -21.43 19.73 28.26
C GLY A 620 -21.68 21.09 28.92
N THR A 621 -21.90 21.14 30.25
CA THR A 621 -22.00 22.41 31.01
C THR A 621 -20.73 23.25 30.91
N ILE A 622 -19.55 22.63 30.95
CA ILE A 622 -18.25 23.31 30.83
C ILE A 622 -18.15 24.02 29.49
N ARG A 623 -18.50 23.32 28.40
CA ARG A 623 -18.53 23.90 27.06
C ARG A 623 -19.43 25.15 27.02
N GLY A 624 -20.62 25.08 27.61
CA GLY A 624 -21.57 26.20 27.63
C GLY A 624 -21.01 27.45 28.32
N VAL A 625 -20.37 27.28 29.48
CA VAL A 625 -19.76 28.39 30.23
C VAL A 625 -18.56 28.99 29.48
N ILE A 626 -17.69 28.15 28.92
CA ILE A 626 -16.51 28.59 28.16
C ILE A 626 -16.92 29.34 26.88
N GLU A 627 -17.95 28.87 26.17
CA GLU A 627 -18.49 29.60 25.02
C GLU A 627 -19.06 30.98 25.42
N ALA A 628 -19.78 31.08 26.54
CA ALA A 628 -20.29 32.35 27.04
C ALA A 628 -19.15 33.33 27.40
N LEU A 629 -18.15 32.86 28.16
CA LEU A 629 -16.98 33.67 28.53
C LEU A 629 -16.16 34.13 27.31
N ARG A 630 -16.10 33.31 26.26
CA ARG A 630 -15.40 33.64 25.01
C ARG A 630 -16.16 34.69 24.20
N GLU A 631 -17.49 34.57 24.13
CA GLU A 631 -18.35 35.53 23.44
C GLU A 631 -18.36 36.90 24.14
N GLU A 632 -18.28 36.93 25.47
CA GLU A 632 -18.16 38.17 26.26
C GLU A 632 -16.70 38.65 26.43
N HIS A 633 -15.75 38.08 25.68
CA HIS A 633 -14.33 38.47 25.66
C HIS A 633 -13.59 38.42 27.01
N ILE A 634 -14.07 37.61 27.96
CA ILE A 634 -13.45 37.42 29.28
C ILE A 634 -12.23 36.50 29.17
N ILE A 635 -12.29 35.45 28.32
CA ILE A 635 -11.20 34.50 28.07
C ILE A 635 -10.61 34.66 26.65
N PRO A 636 -9.33 34.29 26.42
CA PRO A 636 -8.67 34.46 25.12
C PRO A 636 -9.29 33.60 24.02
N LYS A 637 -9.06 34.00 22.76
CA LYS A 637 -9.54 33.27 21.57
C LYS A 637 -8.64 32.04 21.25
N LEU A 638 -8.55 31.11 22.19
CA LEU A 638 -7.93 29.79 21.99
C LEU A 638 -8.94 28.78 21.43
N SER A 639 -8.46 27.60 21.01
CA SER A 639 -9.34 26.52 20.58
C SER A 639 -10.28 26.13 21.73
N LEU A 640 -11.58 25.98 21.41
CA LEU A 640 -12.60 25.69 22.43
C LEU A 640 -12.27 24.42 23.21
N LYS A 641 -11.67 23.43 22.54
CA LYS A 641 -11.19 22.19 23.16
C LYS A 641 -10.11 22.49 24.22
N LYS A 642 -9.07 23.26 23.85
CA LYS A 642 -7.96 23.60 24.77
C LYS A 642 -8.47 24.38 25.99
N LEU A 643 -9.39 25.32 25.80
CA LEU A 643 -10.03 26.05 26.91
C LEU A 643 -10.86 25.14 27.82
N CYS A 644 -11.66 24.24 27.24
CA CYS A 644 -12.42 23.26 28.01
C CYS A 644 -11.49 22.32 28.79
N ASP A 645 -10.39 21.86 28.18
CA ASP A 645 -9.42 20.94 28.81
C ASP A 645 -8.67 21.64 29.97
N MET A 646 -8.28 22.91 29.80
CA MET A 646 -7.65 23.70 30.87
C MET A 646 -8.57 23.89 32.08
N VAL A 647 -9.83 24.26 31.84
CA VAL A 647 -10.80 24.46 32.94
C VAL A 647 -11.22 23.12 33.55
N ALA A 648 -11.38 22.07 32.74
CA ALA A 648 -11.69 20.73 33.22
C ALA A 648 -10.58 20.17 34.11
N ASN A 649 -9.31 20.33 33.71
CA ASN A 649 -8.16 19.94 34.53
C ASN A 649 -8.13 20.69 35.86
N GLN A 650 -8.46 21.99 35.87
CA GLN A 650 -8.49 22.80 37.10
C GLN A 650 -9.56 22.34 38.11
N ILE A 651 -10.69 21.81 37.64
CA ILE A 651 -11.81 21.37 38.48
C ILE A 651 -11.83 19.83 38.70
N ASN A 652 -10.73 19.15 38.38
CA ASN A 652 -10.56 17.69 38.44
C ASN A 652 -11.57 16.89 37.60
N LEU A 653 -11.98 17.41 36.45
CA LEU A 653 -12.84 16.73 35.50
C LEU A 653 -12.01 16.07 34.38
N VAL A 654 -12.15 14.76 34.22
CA VAL A 654 -11.51 14.02 33.12
C VAL A 654 -12.39 14.07 31.86
N LEU A 655 -11.85 14.67 30.79
CA LEU A 655 -12.42 14.69 29.44
C LEU A 655 -11.71 13.65 28.56
N LYS A 656 -12.43 12.60 28.11
CA LYS A 656 -11.89 11.54 27.24
C LYS A 656 -11.95 11.88 25.75
N SER A 657 -12.77 12.86 25.39
CA SER A 657 -12.99 13.30 24.01
C SER A 657 -13.42 14.77 24.02
N LYS A 658 -13.39 15.41 22.83
CA LYS A 658 -13.88 16.78 22.65
C LYS A 658 -15.36 16.85 23.07
N LEU A 659 -15.71 17.86 23.86
CA LEU A 659 -17.11 18.12 24.21
C LEU A 659 -17.84 18.66 22.97
N ASP A 660 -18.76 17.89 22.39
CA ASP A 660 -19.61 18.34 21.30
C ASP A 660 -20.78 19.21 21.80
N TRP A 661 -21.47 19.83 20.86
CA TRP A 661 -22.67 20.60 21.14
C TRP A 661 -23.77 19.71 21.72
N SER A 662 -24.50 20.22 22.71
CA SER A 662 -25.63 19.53 23.33
C SER A 662 -26.67 20.52 23.87
N THR A 663 -27.89 20.04 24.10
CA THR A 663 -28.93 20.85 24.78
C THR A 663 -28.46 21.33 26.16
N THR A 664 -27.61 20.56 26.84
CA THR A 664 -27.00 20.94 28.12
C THR A 664 -26.01 22.10 27.96
N SER A 665 -25.17 22.10 26.92
CA SER A 665 -24.23 23.20 26.67
C SER A 665 -24.96 24.50 26.33
N ASP A 666 -26.03 24.46 25.53
CA ASP A 666 -26.82 25.64 25.19
C ASP A 666 -27.54 26.25 26.40
N ASN A 667 -28.14 25.40 27.24
CA ASN A 667 -28.82 25.87 28.44
C ASN A 667 -27.85 26.54 29.41
N TYR A 668 -26.66 25.99 29.59
CA TYR A 668 -25.65 26.59 30.46
C TYR A 668 -24.93 27.79 29.86
N LYS A 669 -24.82 27.86 28.52
CA LYS A 669 -24.39 29.08 27.83
C LYS A 669 -25.34 30.24 28.10
N LYS A 670 -26.65 30.01 28.00
CA LYS A 670 -27.68 31.03 28.31
C LYS A 670 -27.61 31.46 29.78
N LYS A 671 -27.50 30.51 30.72
CA LYS A 671 -27.35 30.81 32.16
C LYS A 671 -26.06 31.59 32.45
N ALA A 672 -24.94 31.21 31.85
CA ALA A 672 -23.66 31.88 32.04
C ALA A 672 -23.67 33.31 31.47
N LYS A 673 -24.27 33.52 30.29
CA LYS A 673 -24.47 34.89 29.75
C LYS A 673 -25.32 35.76 30.66
N GLN A 674 -26.42 35.21 31.18
CA GLN A 674 -27.27 35.95 32.11
C GLN A 674 -26.52 36.26 33.41
N TYR A 675 -25.74 35.32 33.95
CA TYR A 675 -24.88 35.54 35.11
C TYR A 675 -23.84 36.64 34.86
N ILE A 676 -23.15 36.62 33.71
CA ILE A 676 -22.16 37.65 33.34
C ILE A 676 -22.81 39.03 33.23
N LYS A 677 -24.05 39.09 32.73
CA LYS A 677 -24.82 40.34 32.67
C LYS A 677 -25.20 40.86 34.05
N ASP A 678 -25.59 39.96 34.96
CA ASP A 678 -26.03 40.31 36.31
C ASP A 678 -24.84 40.56 37.27
N ASN A 679 -23.66 40.04 36.94
CA ASN A 679 -22.42 40.17 37.71
C ASN A 679 -21.23 40.49 36.78
N PRO A 680 -21.20 41.67 36.13
CA PRO A 680 -20.19 41.99 35.12
C PRO A 680 -18.76 41.94 35.69
N PHE A 681 -17.86 41.35 34.90
CA PHE A 681 -16.42 41.38 35.18
C PHE A 681 -15.89 42.79 34.90
N HIS A 682 -15.48 43.51 35.94
CA HIS A 682 -14.98 44.89 35.86
C HIS A 682 -13.47 44.98 35.71
#